data_AF-A0A4Y8K3W6-F1
#
_entry.id   AF-A0A4Y8K3W6-F1
#
_cell.length_a   1.000
_cell.length_b   1.000
_cell.length_c   1.000
_cell.angle_alpha   90.00
_cell.angle_beta   90.00
_cell.angle_gamma   90.00
#
_symmetry.space_group_name_H-M   'P 1'
#
loop_
_entity.id
_entity.type
_entity.pdbx_description
1 polymer ?
#
loop_
_entity_poly.entity_id
_entity_poly.type
_entity_poly.pdbx_seq_one_letter_code
_entity_poly.pdbx_strand_id
1 'polypeptide(L)'
;MNTPTSRLPFDVRPFHRETLDSYSIRLLAANFCDDTHRAMLTREFATGRSETAEHDGWMRALTATTKRSALFLDPNSAGWLKDGFLSCDHFRDTLPQRFACTHCTHGAIVEQNPHFDNMVCIRHSRWAGLWCHANKQHQVTPDAVQAQITFRKLRRKRLIDVRLYLLTTKAIAADLHPSLPLEQAEPLVFASVIKTIHALTADSFARRFFTPSGTVANAYAHLNTLVIDSVGRPSPAITRALWIYLHPTALALRNAITMGVPFTPDWQHDYPLRPKTAAVLVAATGDLEPIGDYLATTGDTPVTAAVTITHLNSLNTGEQDTDPRSFTCKNGHTVMYLPPVTLPGTMTPTMYSPACGLCTVRRVRPGDNDLQTMNPAAAAQFDIYRNGGLTAADVATNSSTKHSWTCPQGHSHDVSPSKKTLPTYNCPICSNRTIRSGSNCMVTTDPSFAAMWAQGWAENCSPATVGAGSNLLAKWRCDKGHVFPARPWELVAGKRGCNICGREQTILFEDSLAATHPEVAARLHPTLNGYLTAAHVTHGERREMWWLCETNENHSYQARIDKVTLGLGCKYCCSRKLRAGDNDLGTVEPVLTLELHPYLNPKDAHEMFPSDHKLWWKCRASQHDHQQTTQNRRQSKGCPKCNTADRILVYSMAA
;
A
#
# COMPACT_ATOMS: atom_id res chain seq x y z
N MET A 1 52.33 14.20 13.51
CA MET A 1 53.44 14.37 14.48
C MET A 1 53.16 13.44 15.65
N ASN A 2 54.00 12.42 15.83
CA ASN A 2 53.90 11.43 16.90
C ASN A 2 54.51 12.01 18.18
N THR A 3 53.74 12.77 18.95
CA THR A 3 53.99 12.89 20.39
C THR A 3 53.48 11.60 21.03
N PRO A 4 54.31 10.85 21.78
CA PRO A 4 53.81 9.69 22.51
C PRO A 4 52.82 10.22 23.54
N THR A 5 51.52 9.97 23.34
CA THR A 5 50.50 10.25 24.34
C THR A 5 50.93 9.59 25.64
N SER A 6 51.27 10.41 26.64
CA SER A 6 51.76 9.90 27.91
C SER A 6 50.66 9.07 28.54
N ARG A 7 50.98 7.83 28.91
CA ARG A 7 50.04 7.00 29.67
C ARG A 7 49.63 7.74 30.93
N LEU A 8 48.38 7.59 31.31
CA LEU A 8 47.88 8.11 32.58
C LEU A 8 48.67 7.45 33.74
N PRO A 9 49.11 8.22 34.74
CA PRO A 9 49.99 7.73 35.81
C PRO A 9 49.33 6.66 36.68
N PHE A 10 48.02 6.75 36.92
CA PHE A 10 47.25 5.80 37.71
C PHE A 10 46.38 4.92 36.81
N ASP A 11 46.65 3.60 36.83
CA ASP A 11 45.86 2.61 36.09
C ASP A 11 44.63 2.17 36.90
N VAL A 12 43.44 2.27 36.30
CA VAL A 12 42.18 1.82 36.90
C VAL A 12 41.68 0.59 36.17
N ARG A 13 41.30 -0.47 36.91
CA ARG A 13 40.71 -1.68 36.33
C ARG A 13 39.21 -1.52 36.06
N PRO A 14 38.73 -1.83 34.84
CA PRO A 14 37.30 -1.87 34.60
C PRO A 14 36.68 -3.02 35.39
N PHE A 15 35.53 -2.76 36.00
CA PHE A 15 34.72 -3.78 36.65
C PHE A 15 33.96 -4.62 35.61
N HIS A 16 33.39 -5.73 36.07
CA HIS A 16 32.61 -6.61 35.21
C HIS A 16 31.43 -5.84 34.60
N ARG A 17 31.38 -5.77 33.26
CA ARG A 17 30.35 -5.09 32.46
C ARG A 17 30.23 -3.58 32.74
N GLU A 18 31.25 -2.94 33.29
CA GLU A 18 31.24 -1.49 33.53
C GLU A 18 31.00 -0.71 32.23
N THR A 19 30.18 0.35 32.28
CA THR A 19 29.94 1.20 31.10
C THR A 19 31.17 2.06 30.78
N LEU A 20 31.27 2.50 29.52
CA LEU A 20 32.31 3.42 29.10
C LEU A 20 32.33 4.69 29.96
N ASP A 21 31.16 5.28 30.22
CA ASP A 21 31.07 6.49 31.03
C ASP A 21 31.46 6.27 32.50
N SER A 22 30.97 5.20 33.15
CA SER A 22 31.37 4.86 34.53
C SER A 22 32.87 4.66 34.65
N TYR A 23 33.46 3.90 33.72
CA TYR A 23 34.90 3.68 33.70
C TYR A 23 35.68 4.98 33.47
N SER A 24 35.22 5.82 32.55
CA SER A 24 35.85 7.10 32.21
C SER A 24 35.89 8.03 33.41
N ILE A 25 34.77 8.20 34.11
CA ILE A 25 34.68 9.03 35.32
C ILE A 25 35.67 8.55 36.38
N ARG A 26 35.72 7.24 36.64
CA ARG A 26 36.64 6.66 37.63
C ARG A 26 38.11 6.81 37.23
N LEU A 27 38.44 6.57 35.96
CA LEU A 27 39.80 6.68 35.44
C LEU A 27 40.29 8.14 35.51
N LEU A 28 39.48 9.09 35.07
CA LEU A 28 39.81 10.51 35.09
C LEU A 28 39.95 11.02 36.52
N ALA A 29 39.00 10.70 37.40
CA ALA A 29 39.07 11.07 38.81
C ALA A 29 40.33 10.52 39.51
N ALA A 30 40.72 9.28 39.22
CA ALA A 30 41.95 8.68 39.77
C ALA A 30 43.23 9.36 39.26
N ASN A 31 43.16 10.08 38.13
CA ASN A 31 44.28 10.79 37.52
C ASN A 31 44.18 12.31 37.67
N PHE A 32 43.25 12.81 38.50
CA PHE A 32 43.01 14.24 38.69
C PHE A 32 42.66 14.97 37.38
N CYS A 33 42.02 14.26 36.45
CA CYS A 33 41.53 14.77 35.19
C CYS A 33 40.02 15.00 35.27
N ASP A 34 39.51 15.82 34.35
CA ASP A 34 38.10 16.14 34.20
C ASP A 34 37.63 15.91 32.74
N ASP A 35 36.38 16.29 32.44
CA ASP A 35 35.81 16.12 31.11
C ASP A 35 36.50 16.95 30.02
N THR A 36 37.23 18.01 30.39
CA THR A 36 38.03 18.76 29.39
C THR A 36 39.18 17.90 28.86
N HIS A 37 39.81 17.12 29.75
CA HIS A 37 40.83 16.14 29.37
C HIS A 37 40.24 15.02 28.50
N ARG A 38 39.04 14.53 28.84
CA ARG A 38 38.30 13.56 28.02
C ARG A 38 38.10 14.09 26.61
N ALA A 39 37.57 15.31 26.46
CA ALA A 39 37.30 15.92 25.16
C ALA A 39 38.59 16.14 24.33
N MET A 40 39.68 16.57 24.97
CA MET A 40 40.97 16.74 24.31
C MET A 40 41.50 15.42 23.76
N LEU A 41 41.55 14.38 24.60
CA LEU A 41 41.99 13.05 24.20
C LEU A 41 41.08 12.43 23.13
N THR A 42 39.76 12.54 23.27
CA THR A 42 38.82 12.06 22.24
C THR A 42 39.11 12.71 20.90
N ARG A 43 39.33 14.04 20.85
CA ARG A 43 39.62 14.77 19.61
C ARG A 43 40.94 14.38 18.97
N GLU A 44 41.96 14.06 19.76
CA GLU A 44 43.26 13.58 19.25
C GLU A 44 43.15 12.23 18.54
N PHE A 45 42.24 11.37 18.99
CA PHE A 45 42.08 10.01 18.47
C PHE A 45 40.86 9.82 17.55
N ALA A 46 39.94 10.78 17.48
CA ALA A 46 38.76 10.72 16.62
C ALA A 46 39.13 10.90 15.13
N THR A 47 38.47 10.13 14.27
CA THR A 47 38.69 10.16 12.80
C THR A 47 37.65 11.01 12.07
N GLY A 48 36.77 11.69 12.80
CA GLY A 48 35.63 12.46 12.27
C GLY A 48 34.87 13.17 13.39
N ARG A 49 33.72 13.76 13.05
CA ARG A 49 32.84 14.51 13.98
C ARG A 49 31.47 13.85 14.21
N SER A 50 31.28 12.60 13.80
CA SER A 50 30.05 11.86 14.11
C SER A 50 30.12 11.33 15.55
N GLU A 51 28.97 11.11 16.17
CA GLU A 51 28.86 10.50 17.50
C GLU A 51 29.60 9.16 17.59
N THR A 52 29.52 8.34 16.53
CA THR A 52 30.28 7.09 16.39
C THR A 52 31.79 7.32 16.32
N ALA A 53 32.24 8.36 15.62
CA ALA A 53 33.67 8.67 15.50
C ALA A 53 34.24 9.24 16.80
N GLU A 54 33.43 9.96 17.59
CA GLU A 54 33.77 10.43 18.93
C GLU A 54 33.85 9.27 19.92
N HIS A 55 32.87 8.36 19.90
CA HIS A 55 32.88 7.12 20.70
C HIS A 55 34.13 6.28 20.43
N ASP A 56 34.39 5.96 19.16
CA ASP A 56 35.56 5.18 18.75
C ASP A 56 36.88 5.92 19.05
N GLY A 57 36.89 7.25 18.90
CA GLY A 57 38.01 8.10 19.26
C GLY A 57 38.35 7.99 20.75
N TRP A 58 37.34 8.03 21.61
CA TRP A 58 37.53 7.86 23.05
C TRP A 58 37.99 6.45 23.42
N MET A 59 37.43 5.40 22.81
CA MET A 59 37.88 4.02 23.02
C MET A 59 39.35 3.82 22.60
N ARG A 60 39.79 4.45 21.50
CA ARG A 60 41.21 4.47 21.09
C ARG A 60 42.08 5.23 22.09
N ALA A 61 41.63 6.39 22.58
CA ALA A 61 42.35 7.15 23.59
C ALA A 61 42.54 6.33 24.87
N LEU A 62 41.51 5.63 25.36
CA LEU A 62 41.58 4.77 26.54
C LEU A 62 42.58 3.62 26.35
N THR A 63 42.59 2.95 25.19
CA THR A 63 43.53 1.84 24.93
C THR A 63 44.98 2.31 24.75
N ALA A 64 45.18 3.55 24.28
CA ALA A 64 46.51 4.16 24.15
C ALA A 64 47.06 4.71 25.47
N THR A 65 46.19 5.29 26.30
CA THR A 65 46.55 5.98 27.55
C THR A 65 46.56 5.07 28.78
N THR A 66 45.88 3.92 28.73
CA THR A 66 45.91 2.90 29.80
C THR A 66 46.91 1.78 29.48
N LYS A 67 47.16 0.91 30.45
CA LYS A 67 48.02 -0.28 30.26
C LYS A 67 47.30 -1.45 29.57
N ARG A 68 46.07 -1.27 29.09
CA ARG A 68 45.22 -2.37 28.59
C ARG A 68 44.83 -2.19 27.13
N SER A 69 45.07 -3.24 26.36
CA SER A 69 44.65 -3.32 24.95
C SER A 69 43.17 -3.66 24.76
N ALA A 70 42.48 -4.15 25.80
CA ALA A 70 41.04 -4.47 25.76
C ALA A 70 40.36 -4.11 27.08
N LEU A 71 39.24 -3.37 27.00
CA LEU A 71 38.51 -2.85 28.17
C LEU A 71 37.07 -3.38 28.30
N PHE A 72 36.46 -3.88 27.22
CA PHE A 72 35.10 -4.46 27.20
C PHE A 72 34.01 -3.53 27.78
N LEU A 73 34.09 -2.24 27.47
CA LEU A 73 33.20 -1.19 27.99
C LEU A 73 31.97 -0.96 27.13
N ASP A 74 32.08 -1.27 25.83
CA ASP A 74 30.99 -1.14 24.88
C ASP A 74 29.91 -2.18 25.09
N PRO A 75 28.63 -1.82 24.85
CA PRO A 75 27.57 -2.76 25.00
C PRO A 75 27.70 -3.95 24.04
N ASN A 76 27.91 -5.16 24.58
CA ASN A 76 27.96 -6.37 23.76
C ASN A 76 26.53 -6.78 23.36
N SER A 77 26.10 -6.24 22.22
CA SER A 77 24.77 -6.45 21.63
C SER A 77 24.41 -7.91 21.40
N ALA A 78 25.39 -8.82 21.22
CA ALA A 78 25.16 -10.23 20.94
C ALA A 78 25.46 -11.17 22.13
N GLY A 79 26.19 -10.71 23.15
CA GLY A 79 26.80 -11.59 24.17
C GLY A 79 26.11 -11.61 25.53
N TRP A 80 25.47 -10.50 25.93
CA TRP A 80 25.07 -10.29 27.32
C TRP A 80 23.63 -10.68 27.66
N LEU A 81 22.79 -10.82 26.63
CA LEU A 81 21.39 -11.24 26.68
C LEU A 81 21.15 -12.37 25.67
N LYS A 82 21.96 -13.42 25.70
CA LYS A 82 21.71 -14.65 24.94
C LYS A 82 20.60 -15.46 25.61
N ASP A 83 19.39 -14.95 25.49
CA ASP A 83 18.17 -15.52 26.05
C ASP A 83 17.55 -16.59 25.12
N GLY A 84 18.13 -16.83 23.94
CA GLY A 84 17.71 -17.83 22.96
C GLY A 84 18.83 -18.26 22.01
N PHE A 85 18.47 -18.84 20.86
CA PHE A 85 19.41 -19.18 19.77
C PHE A 85 19.85 -17.94 18.98
N LEU A 86 19.04 -16.88 18.96
CA LEU A 86 19.36 -15.55 18.43
C LEU A 86 19.28 -14.51 19.55
N SER A 87 19.97 -13.37 19.39
CA SER A 87 19.85 -12.22 20.29
C SER A 87 18.51 -11.51 20.07
N CYS A 88 17.80 -11.17 21.13
CA CYS A 88 16.57 -10.37 21.06
C CYS A 88 16.93 -8.89 21.28
N ASP A 89 16.82 -8.08 20.23
CA ASP A 89 17.16 -6.65 20.28
C ASP A 89 16.25 -5.87 21.25
N HIS A 90 14.98 -6.28 21.37
CA HIS A 90 13.99 -5.64 22.26
C HIS A 90 14.47 -5.49 23.71
N PHE A 91 15.02 -6.55 24.30
CA PHE A 91 15.46 -6.52 25.71
C PHE A 91 16.83 -5.87 25.91
N ARG A 92 17.64 -5.75 24.85
CA ARG A 92 18.90 -4.99 24.92
C ARG A 92 18.62 -3.52 25.19
N ASP A 93 17.59 -2.99 24.53
CA ASP A 93 17.33 -1.55 24.51
C ASP A 93 16.34 -1.12 25.61
N THR A 94 15.66 -2.07 26.26
CA THR A 94 14.62 -1.80 27.27
C THR A 94 15.01 -2.15 28.71
N LEU A 95 16.09 -2.90 28.95
CA LEU A 95 16.51 -3.24 30.30
C LEU A 95 16.97 -1.99 31.08
N PRO A 96 16.54 -1.83 32.35
CA PRO A 96 16.96 -0.70 33.17
C PRO A 96 18.47 -0.71 33.44
N GLN A 97 19.01 0.48 33.74
CA GLN A 97 20.40 0.66 34.16
C GLN A 97 20.75 -0.27 35.33
N ARG A 98 21.89 -0.95 35.23
CA ARG A 98 22.39 -1.87 36.25
C ARG A 98 23.56 -1.23 37.00
N PHE A 99 23.70 -1.59 38.27
CA PHE A 99 24.80 -1.11 39.11
C PHE A 99 25.48 -2.28 39.80
N ALA A 100 26.81 -2.26 39.83
CA ALA A 100 27.57 -3.26 40.58
C ALA A 100 27.30 -3.12 42.09
N CYS A 101 27.49 -4.21 42.82
CA CYS A 101 27.35 -4.18 44.28
C CYS A 101 28.34 -3.18 44.89
N THR A 102 27.85 -2.19 45.64
CA THR A 102 28.66 -1.11 46.22
C THR A 102 29.74 -1.63 47.18
N HIS A 103 29.51 -2.79 47.82
CA HIS A 103 30.53 -3.44 48.66
C HIS A 103 31.61 -4.15 47.83
N CYS A 104 31.28 -4.68 46.64
CA CYS A 104 32.28 -5.25 45.74
C CYS A 104 33.19 -4.18 45.14
N THR A 105 32.68 -2.96 45.01
CA THR A 105 33.37 -1.83 44.39
C THR A 105 33.97 -0.86 45.43
N HIS A 106 33.99 -1.25 46.70
CA HIS A 106 34.52 -0.46 47.82
C HIS A 106 33.91 0.96 47.91
N GLY A 107 32.60 1.06 47.71
CA GLY A 107 31.84 2.30 47.79
C GLY A 107 31.69 3.06 46.47
N ALA A 108 32.44 2.70 45.42
CA ALA A 108 32.31 3.33 44.12
C ALA A 108 30.96 3.00 43.46
N ILE A 109 30.28 4.01 42.92
CA ILE A 109 29.13 3.82 42.03
C ILE A 109 29.68 3.38 40.68
N VAL A 110 29.36 2.15 40.30
CA VAL A 110 29.83 1.54 39.05
C VAL A 110 28.60 1.14 38.26
N GLU A 111 28.31 1.93 37.22
CA GLU A 111 27.25 1.62 36.29
C GLU A 111 27.69 0.48 35.39
N GLN A 112 26.80 -0.47 35.17
CA GLN A 112 27.01 -1.64 34.35
C GLN A 112 26.10 -1.57 33.14
N ASN A 113 26.64 -1.98 32.01
CA ASN A 113 25.86 -2.16 30.81
C ASN A 113 24.67 -3.13 31.06
N PRO A 114 23.54 -2.96 30.34
CA PRO A 114 22.35 -3.79 30.53
C PRO A 114 22.62 -5.29 30.52
N HIS A 115 22.11 -5.99 31.53
CA HIS A 115 22.29 -7.43 31.65
C HIS A 115 21.24 -8.12 32.52
N PHE A 116 21.02 -9.40 32.24
CA PHE A 116 20.14 -10.28 33.00
C PHE A 116 20.91 -11.36 33.78
N ASP A 117 21.80 -10.87 34.65
CA ASP A 117 22.65 -11.67 35.53
C ASP A 117 22.23 -11.48 37.01
N ASN A 118 23.18 -11.27 37.91
CA ASN A 118 22.94 -11.36 39.35
C ASN A 118 21.96 -10.29 39.84
N MET A 119 20.83 -10.69 40.41
CA MET A 119 19.89 -9.80 41.12
C MET A 119 20.30 -9.61 42.58
N VAL A 120 21.01 -10.60 43.14
CA VAL A 120 21.60 -10.54 44.47
C VAL A 120 23.11 -10.72 44.37
N CYS A 121 23.87 -9.88 45.07
CA CYS A 121 25.27 -10.11 45.32
C CYS A 121 25.42 -11.20 46.39
N ILE A 122 25.72 -12.44 45.98
CA ILE A 122 25.91 -13.58 46.90
C ILE A 122 26.99 -13.28 47.95
N ARG A 123 28.09 -12.63 47.57
CA ARG A 123 29.23 -12.38 48.48
C ARG A 123 28.87 -11.47 49.66
N HIS A 124 27.96 -10.52 49.45
CA HIS A 124 27.61 -9.51 50.45
C HIS A 124 26.16 -9.62 50.91
N SER A 125 25.41 -10.60 50.39
CA SER A 125 23.97 -10.76 50.64
C SER A 125 23.19 -9.46 50.42
N ARG A 126 23.42 -8.79 49.27
CA ARG A 126 22.78 -7.50 48.96
C ARG A 126 21.97 -7.53 47.68
N TRP A 127 20.85 -6.84 47.67
CA TRP A 127 20.04 -6.62 46.48
C TRP A 127 20.76 -5.70 45.49
N ALA A 128 20.79 -6.12 44.23
CA ALA A 128 21.29 -5.39 43.08
C ALA A 128 20.43 -5.71 41.84
N GLY A 129 19.11 -5.83 42.04
CA GLY A 129 18.12 -6.27 41.04
C GLY A 129 18.02 -5.38 39.80
N LEU A 130 17.01 -5.63 38.96
CA LEU A 130 16.86 -4.93 37.68
C LEU A 130 16.69 -3.43 37.87
N TRP A 131 15.83 -3.01 38.80
CA TRP A 131 15.51 -1.60 39.03
C TRP A 131 16.28 -0.98 40.22
N CYS A 132 17.34 -1.65 40.68
CA CYS A 132 18.06 -1.24 41.89
C CYS A 132 19.23 -0.31 41.58
N HIS A 133 19.06 0.99 41.89
CA HIS A 133 20.15 1.95 41.86
C HIS A 133 21.16 1.72 43.00
N ALA A 134 22.41 2.18 42.84
CA ALA A 134 23.51 1.93 43.78
C ALA A 134 23.20 2.33 45.25
N ASN A 135 22.50 3.44 45.45
CA ASN A 135 22.09 3.95 46.77
C ASN A 135 20.87 3.24 47.37
N LYS A 136 20.15 2.40 46.60
CA LYS A 136 18.98 1.63 47.05
C LYS A 136 19.31 0.16 47.35
N GLN A 137 20.56 -0.25 47.16
CA GLN A 137 21.01 -1.59 47.53
C GLN A 137 20.87 -1.79 49.04
N HIS A 138 20.35 -2.93 49.45
CA HIS A 138 20.09 -3.26 50.86
C HIS A 138 20.37 -4.74 51.11
N GLN A 139 20.44 -5.15 52.38
CA GLN A 139 20.69 -6.54 52.76
C GLN A 139 19.45 -7.41 52.47
N VAL A 140 19.68 -8.64 52.01
CA VAL A 140 18.61 -9.60 51.68
C VAL A 140 18.68 -10.85 52.56
N THR A 141 17.58 -11.60 52.57
CA THR A 141 17.44 -12.84 53.34
C THR A 141 18.29 -13.99 52.76
N PRO A 142 18.62 -15.02 53.56
CA PRO A 142 19.27 -16.23 53.07
C PRO A 142 18.51 -16.89 51.90
N ASP A 143 17.18 -16.85 51.92
CA ASP A 143 16.33 -17.38 50.85
C ASP A 143 16.55 -16.66 49.52
N ALA A 144 16.72 -15.33 49.54
CA ALA A 144 17.03 -14.55 48.35
C ALA A 144 18.43 -14.90 47.80
N VAL A 145 19.41 -15.16 48.67
CA VAL A 145 20.74 -15.64 48.26
C VAL A 145 20.65 -17.03 47.61
N GLN A 146 19.88 -17.94 48.20
CA GLN A 146 19.66 -19.28 47.64
C GLN A 146 18.88 -19.23 46.32
N ALA A 147 17.91 -18.33 46.20
CA ALA A 147 17.20 -18.03 44.96
C ALA A 147 18.17 -17.54 43.88
N GLN A 148 19.13 -16.67 44.21
CA GLN A 148 20.15 -16.23 43.27
C GLN A 148 21.05 -17.36 42.79
N ILE A 149 21.42 -18.30 43.66
CA ILE A 149 22.19 -19.50 43.25
C ILE A 149 21.38 -20.33 42.25
N THR A 150 20.09 -20.51 42.51
CA THR A 150 19.16 -21.22 41.61
C THR A 150 18.97 -20.48 40.29
N PHE A 151 18.79 -19.16 40.32
CA PHE A 151 18.73 -18.29 39.15
C PHE A 151 19.96 -18.48 38.26
N ARG A 152 21.18 -18.47 38.83
CA ARG A 152 22.42 -18.72 38.05
C ARG A 152 22.46 -20.12 37.43
N LYS A 153 21.84 -21.13 38.05
CA LYS A 153 21.75 -22.48 37.46
C LYS A 153 20.75 -22.50 36.30
N LEU A 154 19.58 -21.87 36.47
CA LEU A 154 18.56 -21.76 35.42
C LEU A 154 19.08 -20.97 34.22
N ARG A 155 19.74 -19.82 34.43
CA ARG A 155 20.37 -19.02 33.36
C ARG A 155 21.40 -19.83 32.57
N ARG A 156 22.30 -20.53 33.26
CA ARG A 156 23.31 -21.39 32.62
C ARG A 156 22.69 -22.49 31.76
N LYS A 157 21.55 -23.03 32.17
CA LYS A 157 20.79 -24.05 31.43
C LYS A 157 19.84 -23.47 30.38
N ARG A 158 19.76 -22.14 30.25
CA ARG A 158 18.81 -21.43 29.38
C ARG A 158 17.34 -21.80 29.65
N LEU A 159 17.00 -21.97 30.92
CA LEU A 159 15.63 -22.26 31.37
C LEU A 159 14.89 -21.00 31.87
N ILE A 160 15.58 -19.87 31.96
CA ILE A 160 15.01 -18.58 32.35
C ILE A 160 15.60 -17.47 31.49
N ASP A 161 14.72 -16.61 30.98
CA ASP A 161 15.04 -15.39 30.27
C ASP A 161 14.40 -14.17 30.96
N VAL A 162 14.67 -12.98 30.44
CA VAL A 162 14.11 -11.73 30.97
C VAL A 162 12.58 -11.79 30.97
N ARG A 163 11.97 -12.32 29.90
CA ARG A 163 10.52 -12.36 29.70
C ARG A 163 9.82 -13.18 30.78
N LEU A 164 10.23 -14.45 30.97
CA LEU A 164 9.65 -15.32 31.97
C LEU A 164 9.83 -14.75 33.38
N TYR A 165 10.99 -14.15 33.65
CA TYR A 165 11.24 -13.51 34.93
C TYR A 165 10.34 -12.30 35.18
N LEU A 166 10.20 -11.38 34.22
CA LEU A 166 9.34 -10.20 34.36
C LEU A 166 7.88 -10.59 34.49
N LEU A 167 7.39 -11.50 33.63
CA LEU A 167 6.01 -11.98 33.66
C LEU A 167 5.68 -12.58 35.03
N THR A 168 6.56 -13.45 35.54
CA THR A 168 6.37 -14.10 36.84
C THR A 168 6.49 -13.10 37.98
N THR A 169 7.47 -12.19 37.92
CA THR A 169 7.67 -11.14 38.94
C THR A 169 6.46 -10.22 39.03
N LYS A 170 5.94 -9.73 37.90
CA LYS A 170 4.76 -8.86 37.89
C LYS A 170 3.52 -9.58 38.38
N ALA A 171 3.29 -10.82 37.94
CA ALA A 171 2.13 -11.60 38.37
C ALA A 171 2.17 -11.85 39.88
N ILE A 172 3.31 -12.25 40.43
CA ILE A 172 3.46 -12.50 41.87
C ILE A 172 3.44 -11.20 42.67
N ALA A 173 4.11 -10.14 42.22
CA ALA A 173 4.11 -8.84 42.88
C ALA A 173 2.71 -8.22 42.93
N ALA A 174 1.95 -8.26 41.85
CA ALA A 174 0.59 -7.74 41.80
C ALA A 174 -0.36 -8.50 42.75
N ASP A 175 -0.14 -9.80 42.95
CA ASP A 175 -0.95 -10.63 43.85
C ASP A 175 -0.56 -10.46 45.33
N LEU A 176 0.75 -10.48 45.64
CA LEU A 176 1.26 -10.45 47.01
C LEU A 176 1.40 -9.03 47.57
N HIS A 177 1.72 -8.06 46.72
CA HIS A 177 2.02 -6.68 47.08
C HIS A 177 1.37 -5.66 46.11
N PRO A 178 0.04 -5.67 45.93
CA PRO A 178 -0.67 -4.83 44.96
C PRO A 178 -0.47 -3.32 45.15
N SER A 179 -0.12 -2.89 46.36
CA SER A 179 0.09 -1.47 46.71
C SER A 179 1.54 -1.00 46.49
N LEU A 180 2.48 -1.90 46.21
CA LEU A 180 3.88 -1.54 46.03
C LEU A 180 4.22 -1.37 44.54
N PRO A 181 5.00 -0.33 44.18
CA PRO A 181 5.63 -0.26 42.87
C PRO A 181 6.48 -1.51 42.60
N LEU A 182 6.58 -1.92 41.33
CA LEU A 182 7.26 -3.16 40.94
C LEU A 182 8.72 -3.19 41.41
N GLU A 183 9.40 -2.04 41.40
CA GLU A 183 10.80 -1.88 41.81
C GLU A 183 11.00 -2.14 43.31
N GLN A 184 9.96 -1.91 44.11
CA GLN A 184 9.96 -2.16 45.56
C GLN A 184 9.49 -3.58 45.88
N ALA A 185 8.58 -4.14 45.07
CA ALA A 185 8.06 -5.49 45.24
C ALA A 185 9.06 -6.57 44.76
N GLU A 186 9.86 -6.31 43.72
CA GLU A 186 10.84 -7.25 43.13
C GLU A 186 11.71 -7.97 44.18
N PRO A 187 12.42 -7.27 45.10
CA PRO A 187 13.24 -7.94 46.12
C PRO A 187 12.43 -8.83 47.07
N LEU A 188 11.18 -8.48 47.36
CA LEU A 188 10.32 -9.21 48.29
C LEU A 188 9.83 -10.52 47.69
N VAL A 189 9.54 -10.52 46.38
CA VAL A 189 8.99 -11.69 45.69
C VAL A 189 10.05 -12.55 45.00
N PHE A 190 11.30 -12.10 44.92
CA PHE A 190 12.38 -12.76 44.17
C PHE A 190 12.51 -14.26 44.49
N ALA A 191 12.49 -14.63 45.77
CA ALA A 191 12.60 -16.03 46.17
C ALA A 191 11.44 -16.89 45.64
N SER A 192 10.20 -16.40 45.78
CA SER A 192 9.00 -17.05 45.25
C SER A 192 9.01 -17.12 43.72
N VAL A 193 9.44 -16.06 43.04
CA VAL A 193 9.60 -16.03 41.57
C VAL A 193 10.54 -17.13 41.10
N ILE A 194 11.74 -17.22 41.67
CA ILE A 194 12.71 -18.23 41.26
C ILE A 194 12.26 -19.64 41.59
N LYS A 195 11.58 -19.83 42.74
CA LYS A 195 11.00 -21.11 43.10
C LYS A 195 9.93 -21.55 42.09
N THR A 196 9.02 -20.64 41.72
CA THR A 196 7.99 -20.88 40.71
C THR A 196 8.60 -21.22 39.35
N ILE A 197 9.57 -20.43 38.86
CA ILE A 197 10.21 -20.69 37.56
C ILE A 197 11.00 -22.01 37.57
N HIS A 198 11.67 -22.33 38.67
CA HIS A 198 12.39 -23.60 38.81
C HIS A 198 11.44 -24.79 38.73
N ALA A 199 10.30 -24.74 39.41
CA ALA A 199 9.28 -25.78 39.33
C ALA A 199 8.65 -25.85 37.93
N LEU A 200 8.32 -24.69 37.34
CA LEU A 200 7.68 -24.57 36.03
C LEU A 200 8.56 -25.17 34.93
N THR A 201 9.88 -24.98 35.01
CA THR A 201 10.83 -25.42 33.97
C THR A 201 11.41 -26.82 34.23
N ALA A 202 10.87 -27.53 35.22
CA ALA A 202 11.24 -28.91 35.50
C ALA A 202 10.75 -29.84 34.37
N ASP A 203 11.54 -30.87 34.07
CA ASP A 203 11.16 -31.85 33.04
C ASP A 203 9.91 -32.64 33.41
N SER A 204 9.75 -32.93 34.72
CA SER A 204 8.58 -33.59 35.28
C SER A 204 7.30 -32.76 35.10
N PHE A 205 7.39 -31.43 35.29
CA PHE A 205 6.27 -30.53 35.01
C PHE A 205 5.89 -30.60 33.54
N ALA A 206 6.85 -30.41 32.63
CA ALA A 206 6.60 -30.43 31.19
C ALA A 206 5.91 -31.72 30.72
N ARG A 207 6.39 -32.88 31.19
CA ARG A 207 5.81 -34.20 30.84
C ARG A 207 4.37 -34.35 31.28
N ARG A 208 3.99 -33.77 32.43
CA ARG A 208 2.65 -33.88 32.98
C ARG A 208 1.71 -32.81 32.43
N PHE A 209 2.18 -31.59 32.28
CA PHE A 209 1.39 -30.45 31.81
C PHE A 209 1.05 -30.59 30.32
N PHE A 210 2.03 -30.94 29.49
CA PHE A 210 1.87 -31.04 28.03
C PHE A 210 1.51 -32.45 27.55
N THR A 211 1.07 -33.35 28.44
CA THR A 211 0.76 -34.74 28.08
C THR A 211 -0.44 -34.80 27.12
N PRO A 212 -0.31 -35.38 25.92
CA PRO A 212 -1.40 -35.41 24.93
C PRO A 212 -2.61 -36.25 25.35
N SER A 213 -2.40 -37.22 26.25
CA SER A 213 -3.44 -38.09 26.80
C SER A 213 -4.19 -37.49 28.01
N GLY A 214 -3.81 -36.31 28.48
CA GLY A 214 -4.43 -35.63 29.61
C GLY A 214 -5.48 -34.62 29.15
N THR A 215 -6.34 -34.19 30.09
CA THR A 215 -7.29 -33.10 29.83
C THR A 215 -6.70 -31.74 30.18
N VAL A 216 -7.19 -30.70 29.53
CA VAL A 216 -6.91 -29.29 29.83
C VAL A 216 -7.18 -28.98 31.30
N ALA A 217 -8.28 -29.52 31.86
CA ALA A 217 -8.62 -29.38 33.28
C ALA A 217 -7.53 -29.97 34.20
N ASN A 218 -6.97 -31.13 33.86
CA ASN A 218 -5.89 -31.76 34.62
C ASN A 218 -4.59 -30.96 34.53
N ALA A 219 -4.28 -30.40 33.35
CA ALA A 219 -3.12 -29.52 33.17
C ALA A 219 -3.26 -28.22 34.01
N TYR A 220 -4.45 -27.62 34.02
CA TYR A 220 -4.73 -26.42 34.82
C TYR A 220 -4.64 -26.71 36.33
N ALA A 221 -5.22 -27.82 36.79
CA ALA A 221 -5.11 -28.25 38.18
C ALA A 221 -3.64 -28.47 38.59
N HIS A 222 -2.83 -29.08 37.71
CA HIS A 222 -1.41 -29.29 37.97
C HIS A 222 -0.64 -27.96 38.09
N LEU A 223 -0.92 -26.98 37.23
CA LEU A 223 -0.34 -25.65 37.32
C LEU A 223 -0.76 -24.93 38.61
N ASN A 224 -2.03 -25.08 39.02
CA ASN A 224 -2.52 -24.49 40.26
C ASN A 224 -1.81 -25.06 41.49
N THR A 225 -1.59 -26.37 41.56
CA THR A 225 -0.78 -27.00 42.62
C THR A 225 0.63 -26.44 42.64
N LEU A 226 1.27 -26.27 41.48
CA LEU A 226 2.62 -25.70 41.39
C LEU A 226 2.68 -24.28 41.96
N VAL A 227 1.68 -23.44 41.67
CA VAL A 227 1.59 -22.08 42.20
C VAL A 227 1.43 -22.10 43.72
N ILE A 228 0.54 -22.95 44.25
CA ILE A 228 0.33 -23.11 45.70
C ILE A 228 1.64 -23.53 46.38
N ASP A 229 2.34 -24.54 45.86
CA ASP A 229 3.57 -25.04 46.44
C ASP A 229 4.71 -24.01 46.41
N SER A 230 4.72 -23.16 45.38
CA SER A 230 5.77 -22.17 45.18
C SER A 230 5.54 -20.90 45.99
N VAL A 231 4.32 -20.37 45.97
CA VAL A 231 3.93 -19.08 46.57
C VAL A 231 3.39 -19.25 48.00
N GLY A 232 2.94 -20.44 48.37
CA GLY A 232 2.40 -20.77 49.69
C GLY A 232 0.89 -20.54 49.84
N ARG A 233 0.19 -20.11 48.78
CA ARG A 233 -1.27 -19.91 48.77
C ARG A 233 -1.87 -20.08 47.38
N PRO A 234 -3.17 -20.38 47.26
CA PRO A 234 -3.87 -20.31 45.97
C PRO A 234 -3.86 -18.89 45.42
N SER A 235 -3.50 -18.73 44.14
CA SER A 235 -3.61 -17.45 43.43
C SER A 235 -4.09 -17.68 41.99
N PRO A 236 -5.38 -17.45 41.70
CA PRO A 236 -5.91 -17.54 40.34
C PRO A 236 -5.22 -16.57 39.36
N ALA A 237 -4.78 -15.41 39.84
CA ALA A 237 -4.11 -14.41 39.01
C ALA A 237 -2.74 -14.90 38.52
N ILE A 238 -1.93 -15.48 39.41
CA ILE A 238 -0.63 -16.05 39.06
C ILE A 238 -0.82 -17.28 38.16
N THR A 239 -1.75 -18.17 38.51
CA THR A 239 -2.08 -19.36 37.70
C THR A 239 -2.51 -18.96 36.28
N ARG A 240 -3.41 -17.99 36.13
CA ARG A 240 -3.85 -17.47 34.82
C ARG A 240 -2.68 -16.87 34.02
N ALA A 241 -1.81 -16.09 34.65
CA ALA A 241 -0.65 -15.50 33.96
C ALA A 241 0.30 -16.56 33.39
N LEU A 242 0.62 -17.59 34.18
CA LEU A 242 1.47 -18.70 33.74
C LEU A 242 0.75 -19.58 32.71
N TRP A 243 -0.55 -19.81 32.86
CA TRP A 243 -1.37 -20.57 31.92
C TRP A 243 -1.34 -19.95 30.52
N ILE A 244 -1.54 -18.64 30.45
CA ILE A 244 -1.44 -17.86 29.21
C ILE A 244 -0.02 -17.90 28.64
N TYR A 245 1.02 -17.81 29.48
CA TYR A 245 2.42 -17.90 29.03
C TYR A 245 2.74 -19.26 28.38
N LEU A 246 2.18 -20.36 28.89
CA LEU A 246 2.41 -21.72 28.37
C LEU A 246 1.61 -22.03 27.08
N HIS A 247 0.59 -21.22 26.76
CA HIS A 247 -0.34 -21.47 25.66
C HIS A 247 0.35 -21.60 24.27
N PRO A 248 1.28 -20.72 23.85
CA PRO A 248 1.96 -20.85 22.55
C PRO A 248 2.72 -22.18 22.41
N THR A 249 3.37 -22.64 23.48
CA THR A 249 4.08 -23.92 23.47
C THR A 249 3.14 -25.12 23.43
N ALA A 250 2.01 -25.06 24.15
CA ALA A 250 0.98 -26.11 24.09
C ALA A 250 0.45 -26.24 22.65
N LEU A 251 0.25 -25.11 21.97
CA LEU A 251 -0.19 -25.09 20.59
C LEU A 251 0.86 -25.62 19.61
N ALA A 252 2.10 -25.10 19.67
CA ALA A 252 3.17 -25.55 18.80
C ALA A 252 3.39 -27.06 18.90
N LEU A 253 3.28 -27.61 20.11
CA LEU A 253 3.29 -29.05 20.34
C LEU A 253 2.09 -29.77 19.71
N ARG A 254 0.87 -29.23 19.86
CA ARG A 254 -0.33 -29.77 19.20
C ARG A 254 -0.17 -29.81 17.68
N ASN A 255 0.35 -28.74 17.09
CA ASN A 255 0.59 -28.65 15.65
C ASN A 255 1.60 -29.70 15.19
N ALA A 256 2.68 -29.89 15.95
CA ALA A 256 3.68 -30.92 15.69
C ALA A 256 3.07 -32.34 15.71
N ILE A 257 2.25 -32.66 16.72
CA ILE A 257 1.51 -33.94 16.81
C ILE A 257 0.59 -34.11 15.60
N THR A 258 -0.26 -33.11 15.32
CA THR A 258 -1.29 -33.17 14.27
C THR A 258 -0.69 -33.31 12.88
N MET A 259 0.44 -32.65 12.62
CA MET A 259 1.09 -32.65 11.31
C MET A 259 2.12 -33.77 11.14
N GLY A 260 2.43 -34.52 12.20
CA GLY A 260 3.49 -35.54 12.18
C GLY A 260 4.88 -34.95 11.91
N VAL A 261 5.15 -33.74 12.40
CA VAL A 261 6.43 -33.03 12.21
C VAL A 261 7.17 -32.83 13.54
N PRO A 262 8.50 -32.65 13.53
CA PRO A 262 9.24 -32.32 14.74
C PRO A 262 8.73 -31.03 15.41
N PHE A 263 8.72 -31.00 16.74
CA PHE A 263 8.39 -29.78 17.48
C PHE A 263 9.40 -28.67 17.21
N THR A 264 8.88 -27.50 16.86
CA THR A 264 9.62 -26.25 16.78
C THR A 264 8.84 -25.19 17.58
N PRO A 265 9.47 -24.46 18.51
CA PRO A 265 8.80 -23.35 19.17
C PRO A 265 8.43 -22.27 18.14
N ASP A 266 7.26 -21.65 18.30
CA ASP A 266 6.79 -20.59 17.38
C ASP A 266 7.64 -19.32 17.55
N TRP A 267 8.15 -19.09 18.77
CA TRP A 267 9.04 -17.98 19.08
C TRP A 267 10.15 -18.37 20.06
N GLN A 268 11.29 -17.67 19.99
CA GLN A 268 12.49 -18.04 20.74
C GLN A 268 12.40 -17.87 22.27
N HIS A 269 11.38 -17.12 22.73
CA HIS A 269 11.09 -16.88 24.15
C HIS A 269 9.84 -17.62 24.64
N ASP A 270 9.36 -18.59 23.86
CA ASP A 270 8.35 -19.53 24.33
C ASP A 270 8.92 -20.43 25.43
N TYR A 271 8.06 -21.18 26.11
CA TYR A 271 8.48 -22.09 27.16
C TYR A 271 9.62 -23.02 26.67
N PRO A 272 10.74 -23.13 27.40
CA PRO A 272 11.95 -23.83 26.96
C PRO A 272 11.78 -25.35 27.06
N LEU A 273 10.87 -25.91 26.25
CA LEU A 273 10.59 -27.34 26.19
C LEU A 273 11.82 -28.08 25.67
N ARG A 274 12.32 -29.03 26.45
CA ARG A 274 13.53 -29.78 26.10
C ARG A 274 13.27 -30.62 24.84
N PRO A 275 14.19 -30.64 23.85
CA PRO A 275 14.00 -31.41 22.61
C PRO A 275 13.68 -32.89 22.84
N LYS A 276 14.35 -33.53 23.81
CA LYS A 276 14.08 -34.94 24.17
C LYS A 276 12.64 -35.15 24.70
N THR A 277 12.13 -34.18 25.45
CA THR A 277 10.80 -34.25 26.05
C THR A 277 9.74 -33.93 25.01
N ALA A 278 9.99 -32.92 24.16
CA ALA A 278 9.16 -32.62 23.00
C ALA A 278 9.02 -33.83 22.08
N ALA A 279 10.12 -34.54 21.77
CA ALA A 279 10.09 -35.73 20.93
C ALA A 279 9.19 -36.85 21.51
N VAL A 280 9.24 -37.07 22.83
CA VAL A 280 8.36 -38.04 23.51
C VAL A 280 6.89 -37.60 23.44
N LEU A 281 6.62 -36.31 23.63
CA LEU A 281 5.26 -35.78 23.60
C LEU A 281 4.67 -35.78 22.18
N VAL A 282 5.47 -35.49 21.15
CA VAL A 282 5.03 -35.53 19.74
C VAL A 282 4.72 -36.94 19.26
N ALA A 283 5.41 -37.96 19.80
CA ALA A 283 5.19 -39.36 19.45
C ALA A 283 3.90 -39.96 20.03
N ALA A 284 3.14 -39.22 20.83
CA ALA A 284 1.88 -39.71 21.40
C ALA A 284 0.80 -39.89 20.31
N THR A 285 0.03 -40.96 20.44
CA THR A 285 -1.10 -41.29 19.55
C THR A 285 -2.41 -41.17 20.30
N GLY A 286 -3.41 -40.51 19.72
CA GLY A 286 -4.74 -40.37 20.30
C GLY A 286 -5.41 -39.05 19.91
N ASP A 287 -6.71 -38.95 20.19
CA ASP A 287 -7.46 -37.72 19.96
C ASP A 287 -7.05 -36.63 20.95
N LEU A 288 -6.77 -35.45 20.44
CA LEU A 288 -6.39 -34.28 21.24
C LEU A 288 -7.64 -33.47 21.57
N GLU A 289 -7.89 -33.23 22.87
CA GLU A 289 -8.98 -32.34 23.33
C GLU A 289 -8.98 -31.00 22.57
N PRO A 290 -10.12 -30.40 22.21
CA PRO A 290 -10.16 -29.16 21.44
C PRO A 290 -9.30 -28.04 22.05
N ILE A 291 -8.44 -27.42 21.24
CA ILE A 291 -7.54 -26.35 21.72
C ILE A 291 -8.29 -25.11 22.24
N GLY A 292 -9.54 -24.93 21.81
CA GLY A 292 -10.44 -23.88 22.32
C GLY A 292 -10.68 -23.98 23.84
N ASP A 293 -10.63 -25.19 24.40
CA ASP A 293 -10.89 -25.44 25.81
C ASP A 293 -9.76 -24.91 26.71
N TYR A 294 -8.55 -24.76 26.15
CA TYR A 294 -7.37 -24.25 26.87
C TYR A 294 -7.62 -22.84 27.40
N LEU A 295 -7.92 -21.87 26.54
CA LEU A 295 -8.18 -20.50 26.99
C LEU A 295 -9.56 -20.35 27.64
N ALA A 296 -10.54 -21.17 27.25
CA ALA A 296 -11.87 -21.18 27.88
C ALA A 296 -11.80 -21.50 29.38
N THR A 297 -10.81 -22.30 29.82
CA THR A 297 -10.59 -22.63 31.24
C THR A 297 -10.39 -21.40 32.13
N THR A 298 -9.81 -20.32 31.60
CA THR A 298 -9.62 -19.05 32.33
C THR A 298 -10.56 -17.94 31.85
N GLY A 299 -11.55 -18.27 31.00
CA GLY A 299 -12.44 -17.29 30.38
C GLY A 299 -11.72 -16.37 29.38
N ASP A 300 -10.55 -16.79 28.87
CA ASP A 300 -9.74 -16.01 27.97
C ASP A 300 -10.07 -16.27 26.50
N THR A 301 -9.87 -15.24 25.68
CA THR A 301 -9.80 -15.33 24.24
C THR A 301 -8.34 -15.22 23.80
N PRO A 302 -7.98 -15.61 22.57
CA PRO A 302 -6.61 -15.40 22.11
C PRO A 302 -6.16 -13.93 22.14
N VAL A 303 -7.10 -12.99 22.01
CA VAL A 303 -6.83 -11.55 22.11
C VAL A 303 -6.52 -11.15 23.56
N THR A 304 -7.34 -11.56 24.53
CA THR A 304 -7.10 -11.23 25.94
C THR A 304 -5.82 -11.87 26.47
N ALA A 305 -5.50 -13.08 26.00
CA ALA A 305 -4.23 -13.75 26.26
C ALA A 305 -3.04 -12.94 25.73
N ALA A 306 -3.09 -12.49 24.47
CA ALA A 306 -2.03 -11.68 23.87
C ALA A 306 -1.83 -10.34 24.59
N VAL A 307 -2.92 -9.63 24.94
CA VAL A 307 -2.86 -8.38 25.70
C VAL A 307 -2.25 -8.59 27.09
N THR A 308 -2.66 -9.68 27.78
CA THR A 308 -2.12 -10.03 29.11
C THR A 308 -0.61 -10.26 29.03
N ILE A 309 -0.15 -11.02 28.03
CA ILE A 309 1.27 -11.26 27.79
C ILE A 309 2.02 -9.94 27.53
N THR A 310 1.48 -9.06 26.69
CA THR A 310 2.13 -7.78 26.39
C THR A 310 2.24 -6.90 27.64
N HIS A 311 1.17 -6.79 28.42
CA HIS A 311 1.18 -6.04 29.66
C HIS A 311 2.20 -6.60 30.67
N LEU A 312 2.23 -7.92 30.85
CA LEU A 312 3.14 -8.57 31.79
C LEU A 312 4.61 -8.53 31.35
N ASN A 313 4.89 -8.41 30.06
CA ASN A 313 6.26 -8.36 29.52
C ASN A 313 6.80 -6.96 29.26
N SER A 314 5.99 -5.91 29.38
CA SER A 314 6.46 -4.53 29.27
C SER A 314 7.45 -4.18 30.40
N LEU A 315 8.52 -3.43 30.11
CA LEU A 315 9.42 -2.90 31.14
C LEU A 315 9.02 -1.50 31.62
N ASN A 316 8.28 -0.75 30.79
CA ASN A 316 7.79 0.60 31.06
C ASN A 316 6.27 0.63 31.25
N THR A 317 5.78 1.59 32.04
CA THR A 317 4.35 1.96 32.15
C THR A 317 3.90 2.96 31.07
N GLY A 318 4.69 3.14 30.00
CA GLY A 318 4.48 4.10 28.91
C GLY A 318 4.82 3.56 27.51
N GLU A 319 4.39 4.30 26.49
CA GLU A 319 3.79 3.85 25.22
C GLU A 319 4.73 3.30 24.12
N GLN A 320 4.11 2.45 23.29
CA GLN A 320 4.46 1.93 21.95
C GLN A 320 5.45 0.77 21.87
N ASP A 321 4.89 -0.36 21.47
CA ASP A 321 5.55 -1.62 21.17
C ASP A 321 5.28 -1.94 19.69
N THR A 322 6.29 -1.74 18.85
CA THR A 322 6.22 -1.91 17.39
C THR A 322 6.71 -3.27 16.91
N ASP A 323 6.97 -4.21 17.83
CA ASP A 323 7.50 -5.51 17.46
C ASP A 323 6.39 -6.47 16.99
N PRO A 324 6.61 -7.20 15.87
CA PRO A 324 5.69 -8.24 15.43
C PRO A 324 5.57 -9.35 16.49
N ARG A 325 4.34 -9.68 16.89
CA ARG A 325 4.04 -10.71 17.90
C ARG A 325 3.25 -11.86 17.31
N SER A 326 3.44 -13.05 17.85
CA SER A 326 2.62 -14.21 17.52
C SER A 326 1.19 -14.03 18.03
N PHE A 327 0.24 -13.98 17.11
CA PHE A 327 -1.20 -14.11 17.35
C PHE A 327 -1.63 -15.50 16.93
N THR A 328 -2.19 -16.27 17.87
CA THR A 328 -2.79 -17.58 17.58
C THR A 328 -4.31 -17.43 17.51
N CYS A 329 -4.96 -17.88 16.45
CA CYS A 329 -6.41 -17.85 16.37
C CYS A 329 -7.09 -19.03 17.10
N LYS A 330 -8.42 -18.99 17.26
CA LYS A 330 -9.23 -20.08 17.87
C LYS A 330 -9.04 -21.46 17.23
N ASN A 331 -8.58 -21.51 15.97
CA ASN A 331 -8.34 -22.73 15.20
C ASN A 331 -6.86 -23.16 15.22
N GLY A 332 -6.02 -22.52 16.04
CA GLY A 332 -4.63 -22.93 16.29
C GLY A 332 -3.59 -22.44 15.29
N HIS A 333 -3.91 -21.44 14.47
CA HIS A 333 -2.96 -20.85 13.54
C HIS A 333 -2.22 -19.67 14.16
N THR A 334 -0.90 -19.78 14.27
CA THR A 334 -0.02 -18.69 14.71
C THR A 334 0.40 -17.82 13.53
N VAL A 335 0.14 -16.51 13.60
CA VAL A 335 0.58 -15.51 12.62
C VAL A 335 1.29 -14.36 13.32
N MET A 336 2.29 -13.78 12.68
CA MET A 336 2.93 -12.57 13.20
C MET A 336 2.04 -11.36 12.93
N TYR A 337 1.71 -10.60 13.98
CA TYR A 337 0.84 -9.43 13.93
C TYR A 337 1.46 -8.28 14.74
N LEU A 338 1.28 -7.05 14.25
CA LEU A 338 1.69 -5.84 14.95
C LEU A 338 0.54 -5.36 15.84
N PRO A 339 0.69 -5.29 17.17
CA PRO A 339 -0.38 -4.76 18.03
C PRO A 339 -0.74 -3.33 17.57
N PRO A 340 -2.05 -2.97 17.53
CA PRO A 340 -2.45 -1.63 17.12
C PRO A 340 -1.90 -0.62 18.14
N VAL A 341 -1.31 0.46 17.63
CA VAL A 341 -0.83 1.59 18.44
C VAL A 341 -2.05 2.21 19.11
N THR A 342 -2.19 2.02 20.42
CA THR A 342 -3.18 2.77 21.20
C THR A 342 -2.67 4.20 21.34
N LEU A 343 -3.29 5.15 20.64
CA LEU A 343 -3.14 6.57 20.95
C LEU A 343 -4.06 6.92 22.14
N PRO A 344 -3.65 7.83 23.05
CA PRO A 344 -4.49 8.21 24.18
C PRO A 344 -5.82 8.80 23.69
N GLY A 345 -6.95 8.15 24.04
CA GLY A 345 -8.29 8.71 23.86
C GLY A 345 -9.07 8.27 22.63
N THR A 346 -8.57 7.36 21.79
CA THR A 346 -9.39 6.78 20.71
C THR A 346 -9.28 5.27 20.65
N MET A 347 -10.46 4.64 20.67
CA MET A 347 -10.75 3.22 20.41
C MET A 347 -10.77 2.29 21.63
N THR A 348 -11.95 1.71 21.85
CA THR A 348 -12.18 0.58 22.76
C THR A 348 -11.52 -0.70 22.21
N PRO A 349 -11.05 -1.62 23.07
CA PRO A 349 -10.31 -2.85 22.68
C PRO A 349 -11.07 -3.82 21.76
N THR A 350 -12.33 -3.55 21.45
CA THR A 350 -13.24 -4.47 20.74
C THR A 350 -13.18 -4.39 19.21
N MET A 351 -12.44 -3.43 18.61
CA MET A 351 -12.54 -3.20 17.16
C MET A 351 -11.46 -3.87 16.27
N TYR A 352 -10.45 -4.54 16.81
CA TYR A 352 -9.49 -5.31 15.99
C TYR A 352 -9.19 -6.67 16.61
N SER A 353 -10.04 -7.65 16.32
CA SER A 353 -9.61 -9.05 16.34
C SER A 353 -8.81 -9.30 15.06
N PRO A 354 -7.51 -9.65 15.11
CA PRO A 354 -6.77 -9.99 13.90
C PRO A 354 -7.48 -11.17 13.22
N ALA A 355 -8.11 -10.91 12.07
CA ALA A 355 -8.68 -11.99 11.27
C ALA A 355 -7.52 -12.90 10.83
N CYS A 356 -7.52 -14.15 11.27
CA CYS A 356 -6.46 -15.10 10.94
C CYS A 356 -6.39 -15.31 9.43
N GLY A 357 -5.35 -14.79 8.77
CA GLY A 357 -5.12 -14.94 7.32
C GLY A 357 -5.03 -16.40 6.83
N LEU A 358 -4.78 -17.37 7.72
CA LEU A 358 -4.81 -18.81 7.42
C LEU A 358 -6.23 -19.38 7.48
N CYS A 359 -7.06 -18.93 8.42
CA CYS A 359 -8.50 -19.20 8.43
C CYS A 359 -9.22 -18.45 7.29
N THR A 360 -8.70 -17.29 6.89
CA THR A 360 -9.39 -16.41 5.96
C THR A 360 -8.81 -16.38 4.54
N VAL A 361 -7.62 -16.92 4.21
CA VAL A 361 -7.07 -16.68 2.85
C VAL A 361 -6.18 -17.75 2.18
N ARG A 362 -5.47 -18.69 2.84
CA ARG A 362 -4.33 -19.37 2.13
C ARG A 362 -4.10 -20.88 2.19
N ARG A 363 -4.87 -21.68 2.92
CA ARG A 363 -4.82 -23.16 2.76
C ARG A 363 -6.22 -23.73 2.69
N VAL A 364 -6.45 -24.54 1.65
CA VAL A 364 -7.70 -25.27 1.46
C VAL A 364 -7.71 -26.46 2.40
N ARG A 365 -8.78 -26.59 3.19
CA ARG A 365 -9.10 -27.74 4.00
C ARG A 365 -10.40 -28.35 3.44
N PRO A 366 -10.31 -29.50 2.76
CA PRO A 366 -11.50 -30.23 2.32
C PRO A 366 -12.45 -30.50 3.49
N GLY A 367 -13.73 -30.18 3.32
CA GLY A 367 -14.80 -30.32 4.32
C GLY A 367 -15.06 -29.06 5.17
N ASP A 368 -14.28 -28.00 5.02
CA ASP A 368 -14.40 -26.77 5.84
C ASP A 368 -14.51 -25.52 4.97
N ASN A 369 -13.43 -25.15 4.27
CA ASN A 369 -13.35 -23.88 3.53
C ASN A 369 -13.20 -24.03 2.01
N ASP A 370 -13.24 -25.26 1.51
CA ASP A 370 -13.16 -25.57 0.09
C ASP A 370 -14.44 -25.19 -0.67
N LEU A 371 -14.30 -24.99 -1.98
CA LEU A 371 -15.38 -24.56 -2.87
C LEU A 371 -16.49 -25.61 -2.97
N GLN A 372 -16.17 -26.91 -2.90
CA GLN A 372 -17.15 -27.98 -2.97
C GLN A 372 -18.10 -27.96 -1.77
N THR A 373 -17.57 -27.77 -0.57
CA THR A 373 -18.35 -27.69 0.68
C THR A 373 -19.14 -26.38 0.77
N MET A 374 -18.49 -25.23 0.56
CA MET A 374 -19.11 -23.93 0.85
C MET A 374 -20.03 -23.43 -0.26
N ASN A 375 -19.81 -23.82 -1.52
CA ASN A 375 -20.68 -23.42 -2.63
C ASN A 375 -20.83 -24.53 -3.70
N PRO A 376 -21.69 -25.53 -3.44
CA PRO A 376 -21.92 -26.65 -4.35
C PRO A 376 -22.39 -26.25 -5.76
N ALA A 377 -23.17 -25.17 -5.87
CA ALA A 377 -23.68 -24.68 -7.16
C ALA A 377 -22.57 -24.10 -8.05
N ALA A 378 -21.58 -23.42 -7.46
CA ALA A 378 -20.39 -22.98 -8.16
C ALA A 378 -19.46 -24.15 -8.46
N ALA A 379 -19.28 -25.08 -7.50
CA ALA A 379 -18.45 -26.28 -7.67
C ALA A 379 -18.91 -27.13 -8.86
N ALA A 380 -20.22 -27.27 -9.08
CA ALA A 380 -20.78 -28.00 -10.24
C ALA A 380 -20.42 -27.38 -11.60
N GLN A 381 -20.00 -26.11 -11.63
CA GLN A 381 -19.57 -25.40 -12.84
C GLN A 381 -18.05 -25.35 -12.98
N PHE A 382 -17.28 -25.94 -12.05
CA PHE A 382 -15.82 -25.91 -12.06
C PHE A 382 -15.27 -26.90 -13.10
N ASP A 383 -14.40 -26.42 -14.00
CA ASP A 383 -13.88 -27.24 -15.10
C ASP A 383 -12.59 -27.96 -14.69
N ILE A 384 -12.69 -29.23 -14.29
CA ILE A 384 -11.56 -30.01 -13.75
C ILE A 384 -10.41 -30.12 -14.78
N TYR A 385 -10.74 -30.39 -16.04
CA TYR A 385 -9.73 -30.63 -17.08
C TYR A 385 -8.98 -29.35 -17.46
N ARG A 386 -9.68 -28.23 -17.61
CA ARG A 386 -9.05 -26.94 -17.94
C ARG A 386 -8.24 -26.35 -16.79
N ASN A 387 -8.50 -26.78 -15.56
CA ASN A 387 -7.73 -26.40 -14.38
C ASN A 387 -6.62 -27.41 -14.04
N GLY A 388 -6.20 -28.25 -14.98
CA GLY A 388 -5.05 -29.15 -14.80
C GLY A 388 -5.29 -30.28 -13.80
N GLY A 389 -6.53 -30.71 -13.65
CA GLY A 389 -6.91 -31.81 -12.75
C GLY A 389 -7.28 -31.37 -11.32
N LEU A 390 -7.23 -30.08 -11.02
CA LEU A 390 -7.73 -29.55 -9.74
C LEU A 390 -9.24 -29.81 -9.61
N THR A 391 -9.67 -30.27 -8.45
CA THR A 391 -11.08 -30.40 -8.09
C THR A 391 -11.57 -29.19 -7.30
N ALA A 392 -12.89 -29.04 -7.14
CA ALA A 392 -13.45 -27.99 -6.31
C ALA A 392 -13.09 -28.14 -4.81
N ALA A 393 -12.74 -29.35 -4.35
CA ALA A 393 -12.25 -29.57 -2.98
C ALA A 393 -10.81 -29.04 -2.76
N ASP A 394 -10.06 -28.81 -3.84
CA ASP A 394 -8.66 -28.34 -3.78
C ASP A 394 -8.53 -26.82 -3.81
N VAL A 395 -9.67 -26.10 -3.91
CA VAL A 395 -9.71 -24.64 -4.10
C VAL A 395 -10.54 -23.96 -3.02
N ALA A 396 -9.99 -22.92 -2.38
CA ALA A 396 -10.72 -22.14 -1.39
C ALA A 396 -11.82 -21.30 -2.06
N THR A 397 -12.98 -21.24 -1.42
CA THR A 397 -14.18 -20.52 -1.92
C THR A 397 -13.94 -19.03 -2.14
N ASN A 398 -13.08 -18.41 -1.33
CA ASN A 398 -12.73 -17.00 -1.40
C ASN A 398 -11.39 -16.73 -2.12
N SER A 399 -10.84 -17.71 -2.84
CA SER A 399 -9.62 -17.55 -3.62
C SER A 399 -9.75 -16.41 -4.65
N SER A 400 -8.67 -15.65 -4.84
CA SER A 400 -8.54 -14.61 -5.87
C SER A 400 -7.90 -15.15 -7.16
N THR A 401 -7.36 -16.36 -7.15
CA THR A 401 -6.78 -17.02 -8.34
C THR A 401 -7.89 -17.36 -9.34
N LYS A 402 -7.68 -17.02 -10.61
CA LYS A 402 -8.64 -17.34 -11.67
C LYS A 402 -8.59 -18.83 -12.01
N HIS A 403 -9.77 -19.41 -12.15
CA HIS A 403 -9.95 -20.79 -12.61
C HIS A 403 -10.94 -20.81 -13.78
N SER A 404 -10.92 -21.87 -14.57
CA SER A 404 -11.87 -22.10 -15.67
C SER A 404 -13.18 -22.71 -15.17
N TRP A 405 -14.29 -22.21 -15.69
CA TRP A 405 -15.64 -22.65 -15.35
C TRP A 405 -16.47 -22.87 -16.61
N THR A 406 -17.41 -23.81 -16.55
CA THR A 406 -18.38 -24.06 -17.61
C THR A 406 -19.78 -23.84 -17.06
N CYS A 407 -20.47 -22.81 -17.57
CA CYS A 407 -21.83 -22.50 -17.12
C CYS A 407 -22.84 -23.55 -17.61
N PRO A 408 -24.09 -23.58 -17.08
CA PRO A 408 -25.12 -24.54 -17.50
C PRO A 408 -25.46 -24.51 -19.00
N GLN A 409 -25.21 -23.38 -19.67
CA GLN A 409 -25.40 -23.22 -21.13
C GLN A 409 -24.17 -23.67 -21.94
N GLY A 410 -23.18 -24.32 -21.33
CA GLY A 410 -21.97 -24.82 -21.98
C GLY A 410 -20.87 -23.77 -22.23
N HIS A 411 -21.08 -22.52 -21.83
CA HIS A 411 -20.07 -21.47 -22.03
C HIS A 411 -18.93 -21.55 -21.03
N SER A 412 -17.71 -21.69 -21.55
CA SER A 412 -16.48 -21.64 -20.75
C SER A 412 -15.99 -20.20 -20.52
N HIS A 413 -15.55 -19.90 -19.30
CA HIS A 413 -15.08 -18.58 -18.88
C HIS A 413 -14.14 -18.66 -17.67
N ASP A 414 -13.20 -17.73 -17.55
CA ASP A 414 -12.22 -17.70 -16.46
C ASP A 414 -12.53 -16.59 -15.45
N VAL A 415 -12.65 -16.96 -14.18
CA VAL A 415 -12.91 -16.03 -13.07
C VAL A 415 -12.42 -16.60 -11.73
N SER A 416 -12.19 -15.75 -10.72
CA SER A 416 -11.85 -16.21 -9.38
C SER A 416 -13.06 -16.80 -8.63
N PRO A 417 -12.87 -17.81 -7.76
CA PRO A 417 -13.92 -18.35 -6.89
C PRO A 417 -14.63 -17.28 -6.06
N SER A 418 -13.87 -16.34 -5.48
CA SER A 418 -14.41 -15.21 -4.72
C SER A 418 -15.41 -14.35 -5.49
N LYS A 419 -15.26 -14.24 -6.81
CA LYS A 419 -16.17 -13.49 -7.68
C LYS A 419 -17.27 -14.38 -8.25
N LYS A 420 -16.97 -15.64 -8.56
CA LYS A 420 -17.92 -16.64 -9.09
C LYS A 420 -19.05 -16.94 -8.11
N THR A 421 -18.75 -16.92 -6.82
CA THR A 421 -19.68 -17.25 -5.72
C THR A 421 -20.58 -16.09 -5.30
N LEU A 422 -20.41 -14.90 -5.88
CA LEU A 422 -21.30 -13.77 -5.64
C LEU A 422 -22.69 -14.03 -6.25
N PRO A 423 -23.80 -13.69 -5.55
CA PRO A 423 -25.15 -13.85 -6.08
C PRO A 423 -25.40 -13.10 -7.39
N THR A 424 -24.65 -12.02 -7.64
CA THR A 424 -24.77 -11.17 -8.83
C THR A 424 -23.92 -11.66 -10.01
N TYR A 425 -23.14 -12.71 -9.85
CA TYR A 425 -22.25 -13.18 -10.90
C TYR A 425 -23.02 -13.95 -11.98
N ASN A 426 -22.99 -13.41 -13.20
CA ASN A 426 -23.52 -14.06 -14.40
C ASN A 426 -22.40 -14.42 -15.38
N CYS A 427 -22.56 -15.53 -16.11
CA CYS A 427 -21.64 -15.91 -17.18
C CYS A 427 -21.44 -14.73 -18.15
N PRO A 428 -20.20 -14.33 -18.46
CA PRO A 428 -19.94 -13.14 -19.29
C PRO A 428 -20.49 -13.28 -20.72
N ILE A 429 -20.58 -14.51 -21.24
CA ILE A 429 -21.17 -14.79 -22.56
C ILE A 429 -22.71 -14.73 -22.46
N CYS A 430 -23.35 -15.44 -21.53
CA CYS A 430 -24.81 -15.37 -21.38
C CYS A 430 -25.34 -13.95 -21.09
N SER A 431 -24.55 -13.13 -20.40
CA SER A 431 -24.90 -11.74 -20.07
C SER A 431 -24.49 -10.72 -21.14
N ASN A 432 -24.04 -11.16 -22.32
CA ASN A 432 -23.60 -10.31 -23.44
C ASN A 432 -22.50 -9.31 -23.09
N ARG A 433 -21.73 -9.57 -22.02
CA ARG A 433 -20.55 -8.77 -21.63
C ARG A 433 -19.31 -9.17 -22.43
N THR A 434 -19.30 -10.39 -22.96
CA THR A 434 -18.28 -10.88 -23.89
C THR A 434 -18.98 -11.51 -25.07
N ILE A 435 -18.62 -11.07 -26.28
CA ILE A 435 -19.19 -11.60 -27.52
C ILE A 435 -18.35 -12.77 -27.99
N ARG A 436 -19.01 -13.90 -28.28
CA ARG A 436 -18.41 -15.11 -28.82
C ARG A 436 -19.18 -15.54 -30.06
N SER A 437 -18.45 -15.73 -31.16
CA SER A 437 -19.01 -16.27 -32.38
C SER A 437 -19.61 -17.67 -32.14
N GLY A 438 -20.82 -17.91 -32.66
CA GLY A 438 -21.56 -19.15 -32.44
C GLY A 438 -22.35 -19.21 -31.14
N SER A 439 -22.34 -18.16 -30.32
CA SER A 439 -23.13 -18.10 -29.07
C SER A 439 -24.04 -16.88 -29.03
N ASN A 440 -23.46 -15.68 -29.04
CA ASN A 440 -24.21 -14.42 -28.80
C ASN A 440 -23.76 -13.27 -29.70
N CYS A 441 -23.00 -13.57 -30.76
CA CYS A 441 -22.70 -12.58 -31.79
C CYS A 441 -23.91 -12.35 -32.69
N MET A 442 -23.90 -11.23 -33.40
CA MET A 442 -24.99 -10.83 -34.27
C MET A 442 -25.18 -11.79 -35.45
N VAL A 443 -24.12 -12.46 -35.92
CA VAL A 443 -24.27 -13.54 -36.92
C VAL A 443 -25.13 -14.69 -36.39
N THR A 444 -25.01 -14.98 -35.09
CA THR A 444 -25.75 -16.06 -34.43
C THR A 444 -27.17 -15.62 -34.03
N THR A 445 -27.33 -14.43 -33.44
CA THR A 445 -28.62 -13.99 -32.91
C THR A 445 -29.50 -13.30 -33.96
N ASP A 446 -28.90 -12.61 -34.93
CA ASP A 446 -29.59 -11.69 -35.86
C ASP A 446 -29.01 -11.76 -37.29
N PRO A 447 -29.09 -12.93 -37.97
CA PRO A 447 -28.42 -13.16 -39.25
C PRO A 447 -28.90 -12.25 -40.38
N SER A 448 -30.17 -11.83 -40.38
CA SER A 448 -30.73 -10.90 -41.38
C SER A 448 -30.08 -9.52 -41.29
N PHE A 449 -29.92 -8.98 -40.09
CA PHE A 449 -29.20 -7.72 -39.88
C PHE A 449 -27.70 -7.88 -40.12
N ALA A 450 -27.11 -9.02 -39.77
CA ALA A 450 -25.71 -9.32 -40.08
C ALA A 450 -25.42 -9.28 -41.58
N ALA A 451 -26.36 -9.73 -42.42
CA ALA A 451 -26.26 -9.67 -43.87
C ALA A 451 -26.25 -8.22 -44.41
N MET A 452 -26.85 -7.27 -43.69
CA MET A 452 -26.84 -5.85 -44.06
C MET A 452 -25.50 -5.17 -43.77
N TRP A 453 -24.47 -5.84 -43.25
CA TRP A 453 -23.20 -5.20 -42.90
C TRP A 453 -22.46 -4.65 -44.13
N ALA A 454 -22.09 -3.36 -44.13
CA ALA A 454 -21.32 -2.76 -45.22
C ALA A 454 -19.80 -2.84 -44.92
N GLN A 455 -19.03 -3.38 -45.86
CA GLN A 455 -17.57 -3.56 -45.75
C GLN A 455 -16.83 -2.20 -45.74
N GLY A 456 -15.77 -2.05 -44.92
CA GLY A 456 -14.75 -0.99 -45.10
C GLY A 456 -14.80 0.23 -44.17
N TRP A 457 -14.87 0.08 -42.84
CA TRP A 457 -14.59 1.22 -41.95
C TRP A 457 -13.77 0.91 -40.68
N ALA A 458 -13.64 -0.36 -40.30
CA ALA A 458 -12.67 -0.77 -39.29
C ALA A 458 -12.17 -2.18 -39.64
N GLU A 459 -10.86 -2.32 -39.84
CA GLU A 459 -10.22 -3.61 -40.17
C GLU A 459 -10.46 -4.68 -39.09
N ASN A 460 -10.89 -4.27 -37.88
CA ASN A 460 -11.00 -5.13 -36.69
C ASN A 460 -12.43 -5.33 -36.15
N CYS A 461 -13.49 -5.05 -36.92
CA CYS A 461 -14.87 -5.25 -36.45
C CYS A 461 -15.75 -5.93 -37.50
N SER A 462 -16.44 -7.01 -37.11
CA SER A 462 -17.37 -7.74 -37.97
C SER A 462 -18.64 -8.15 -37.21
N PRO A 463 -19.73 -8.53 -37.91
CA PRO A 463 -20.93 -9.09 -37.28
C PRO A 463 -20.66 -10.30 -36.37
N ALA A 464 -19.56 -11.02 -36.59
CA ALA A 464 -19.18 -12.18 -35.77
C ALA A 464 -18.53 -11.79 -34.42
N THR A 465 -18.11 -10.52 -34.28
CA THR A 465 -17.43 -10.00 -33.09
C THR A 465 -18.24 -8.96 -32.34
N VAL A 466 -19.44 -8.61 -32.82
CA VAL A 466 -20.37 -7.67 -32.17
C VAL A 466 -21.69 -8.36 -31.84
N GLY A 467 -22.34 -7.97 -30.75
CA GLY A 467 -23.69 -8.42 -30.40
C GLY A 467 -24.75 -7.40 -30.82
N ALA A 468 -26.00 -7.86 -30.95
CA ALA A 468 -27.14 -7.02 -31.34
C ALA A 468 -27.36 -5.79 -30.43
N GLY A 469 -27.04 -5.88 -29.14
CA GLY A 469 -27.13 -4.76 -28.19
C GLY A 469 -25.99 -3.73 -28.27
N SER A 470 -25.04 -3.87 -29.20
CA SER A 470 -23.84 -3.03 -29.24
C SER A 470 -24.13 -1.58 -29.60
N ASN A 471 -23.49 -0.65 -28.89
CA ASN A 471 -23.51 0.79 -29.17
C ASN A 471 -22.49 1.24 -30.24
N LEU A 472 -21.73 0.30 -30.83
CA LEU A 472 -20.74 0.60 -31.84
C LEU A 472 -21.42 1.13 -33.11
N LEU A 473 -20.97 2.28 -33.61
CA LEU A 473 -21.47 2.83 -34.87
C LEU A 473 -20.87 2.04 -36.04
N ALA A 474 -21.73 1.48 -36.88
CA ALA A 474 -21.33 0.72 -38.07
C ALA A 474 -22.07 1.24 -39.32
N LYS A 475 -21.58 0.85 -40.50
CA LYS A 475 -22.24 1.12 -41.77
C LYS A 475 -23.02 -0.10 -42.23
N TRP A 476 -24.19 0.14 -42.79
CA TRP A 476 -25.13 -0.89 -43.20
C TRP A 476 -25.60 -0.62 -44.61
N ARG A 477 -25.73 -1.68 -45.40
CA ARG A 477 -26.27 -1.68 -46.75
C ARG A 477 -27.70 -2.24 -46.68
N CYS A 478 -28.69 -1.42 -47.02
CA CYS A 478 -30.06 -1.93 -47.16
C CYS A 478 -30.24 -2.68 -48.50
N ASP A 479 -31.41 -3.30 -48.67
CA ASP A 479 -31.77 -4.07 -49.88
C ASP A 479 -31.76 -3.22 -51.17
N LYS A 480 -32.00 -1.91 -51.06
CA LYS A 480 -31.88 -0.96 -52.18
C LYS A 480 -30.42 -0.56 -52.49
N GLY A 481 -29.44 -1.08 -51.76
CA GLY A 481 -28.01 -0.79 -51.95
C GLY A 481 -27.48 0.44 -51.19
N HIS A 482 -28.34 1.21 -50.51
CA HIS A 482 -27.93 2.40 -49.77
C HIS A 482 -27.04 2.06 -48.57
N VAL A 483 -25.94 2.79 -48.41
CA VAL A 483 -25.04 2.68 -47.27
C VAL A 483 -25.34 3.77 -46.24
N PHE A 484 -25.66 3.41 -45.01
CA PHE A 484 -26.03 4.36 -43.96
C PHE A 484 -25.43 3.99 -42.59
N PRO A 485 -25.12 4.99 -41.72
CA PRO A 485 -24.59 4.73 -40.39
C PRO A 485 -25.70 4.43 -39.38
N ALA A 486 -25.56 3.36 -38.60
CA ALA A 486 -26.45 3.01 -37.49
C ALA A 486 -25.72 2.16 -36.44
N ARG A 487 -26.23 2.12 -35.20
CA ARG A 487 -25.76 1.16 -34.18
C ARG A 487 -26.56 -0.14 -34.31
N PRO A 488 -25.95 -1.33 -34.08
CA PRO A 488 -26.66 -2.62 -34.12
C PRO A 488 -27.98 -2.62 -33.36
N TRP A 489 -28.00 -2.08 -32.14
CA TRP A 489 -29.21 -2.09 -31.31
C TRP A 489 -30.33 -1.22 -31.89
N GLU A 490 -30.00 -0.14 -32.62
CA GLU A 490 -30.99 0.73 -33.25
C GLU A 490 -31.68 0.03 -34.43
N LEU A 491 -30.96 -0.84 -35.14
CA LEU A 491 -31.51 -1.65 -36.23
C LEU A 491 -32.37 -2.78 -35.72
N VAL A 492 -31.85 -3.57 -34.78
CA VAL A 492 -32.54 -4.75 -34.23
C VAL A 492 -33.81 -4.34 -33.47
N ALA A 493 -33.76 -3.22 -32.73
CA ALA A 493 -34.94 -2.68 -32.05
C ALA A 493 -35.90 -1.90 -32.99
N GLY A 494 -35.61 -1.83 -34.29
CA GLY A 494 -36.44 -1.11 -35.28
C GLY A 494 -36.51 0.40 -35.09
N LYS A 495 -35.62 1.00 -34.27
CA LYS A 495 -35.62 2.44 -33.98
C LYS A 495 -34.99 3.28 -35.07
N ARG A 496 -34.17 2.68 -35.94
CA ARG A 496 -33.50 3.35 -37.06
C ARG A 496 -33.53 2.44 -38.28
N GLY A 497 -33.90 2.99 -39.44
CA GLY A 497 -33.80 2.34 -40.74
C GLY A 497 -32.86 3.10 -41.68
N CYS A 498 -32.83 2.70 -42.95
CA CYS A 498 -32.10 3.46 -43.96
C CYS A 498 -32.71 4.86 -44.11
N ASN A 499 -31.95 5.88 -43.71
CA ASN A 499 -32.37 7.27 -43.78
C ASN A 499 -32.55 7.77 -45.21
N ILE A 500 -31.86 7.16 -46.19
CA ILE A 500 -32.02 7.47 -47.61
C ILE A 500 -33.36 6.92 -48.10
N CYS A 501 -33.66 5.65 -47.84
CA CYS A 501 -34.97 5.07 -48.18
C CYS A 501 -36.13 5.85 -47.54
N GLY A 502 -35.98 6.25 -46.27
CA GLY A 502 -37.00 7.07 -45.60
C GLY A 502 -37.20 8.43 -46.26
N ARG A 503 -36.11 9.05 -46.75
CA ARG A 503 -36.18 10.32 -47.48
C ARG A 503 -36.81 10.17 -48.86
N GLU A 504 -36.43 9.16 -49.63
CA GLU A 504 -37.05 8.84 -50.93
C GLU A 504 -38.55 8.56 -50.81
N GLN A 505 -39.01 8.00 -49.69
CA GLN A 505 -40.43 7.78 -49.44
C GLN A 505 -41.17 9.04 -49.02
N THR A 506 -40.48 9.99 -48.38
CA THR A 506 -41.10 11.20 -47.81
C THR A 506 -41.11 12.36 -48.79
N ILE A 507 -40.07 12.49 -49.62
CA ILE A 507 -39.89 13.56 -50.58
C ILE A 507 -40.11 12.96 -51.96
N LEU A 508 -41.23 13.30 -52.58
CA LEU A 508 -41.44 13.00 -53.99
C LEU A 508 -40.41 13.77 -54.81
N PHE A 509 -39.95 13.17 -55.91
CA PHE A 509 -38.94 13.81 -56.77
C PHE A 509 -39.36 15.23 -57.20
N GLU A 510 -40.66 15.43 -57.47
CA GLU A 510 -41.26 16.71 -57.85
C GLU A 510 -41.10 17.82 -56.79
N ASP A 511 -41.04 17.44 -55.51
CA ASP A 511 -40.85 18.37 -54.38
C ASP A 511 -39.37 18.59 -54.01
N SER A 512 -38.46 17.84 -54.65
CA SER A 512 -37.04 17.88 -54.35
C SER A 512 -36.38 19.18 -54.80
N LEU A 513 -35.24 19.52 -54.20
CA LEU A 513 -34.40 20.64 -54.62
C LEU A 513 -33.95 20.46 -56.07
N ALA A 514 -33.68 19.22 -56.51
CA ALA A 514 -33.29 18.91 -57.88
C ALA A 514 -34.37 19.26 -58.91
N ALA A 515 -35.65 19.04 -58.60
CA ALA A 515 -36.75 19.31 -59.51
C ALA A 515 -37.23 20.77 -59.43
N THR A 516 -37.34 21.33 -58.21
CA THR A 516 -37.92 22.66 -57.99
C THR A 516 -36.93 23.80 -58.24
N HIS A 517 -35.64 23.61 -57.98
CA HIS A 517 -34.59 24.62 -58.08
C HIS A 517 -33.30 24.03 -58.68
N PRO A 518 -33.32 23.60 -59.96
CA PRO A 518 -32.21 22.92 -60.60
C PRO A 518 -30.91 23.75 -60.61
N GLU A 519 -31.01 25.07 -60.71
CA GLU A 519 -29.89 26.00 -60.63
C GLU A 519 -29.21 26.01 -59.25
N VAL A 520 -30.01 25.89 -58.18
CA VAL A 520 -29.49 25.76 -56.82
C VAL A 520 -28.90 24.36 -56.60
N ALA A 521 -29.56 23.32 -57.13
CA ALA A 521 -29.09 21.94 -57.05
C ALA A 521 -27.71 21.75 -57.72
N ALA A 522 -27.45 22.41 -58.84
CA ALA A 522 -26.17 22.35 -59.56
C ALA A 522 -25.00 22.89 -58.72
N ARG A 523 -25.27 23.77 -57.76
CA ARG A 523 -24.27 24.33 -56.84
C ARG A 523 -23.97 23.42 -55.66
N LEU A 524 -24.69 22.32 -55.49
CA LEU A 524 -24.46 21.41 -54.36
C LEU A 524 -23.10 20.70 -54.53
N HIS A 525 -22.27 20.70 -53.50
CA HIS A 525 -20.95 20.08 -53.58
C HIS A 525 -21.06 18.55 -53.76
N PRO A 526 -20.39 17.95 -54.76
CA PRO A 526 -20.63 16.56 -55.17
C PRO A 526 -20.19 15.50 -54.15
N THR A 527 -19.11 15.76 -53.38
CA THR A 527 -18.51 14.75 -52.48
C THR A 527 -18.60 15.05 -50.98
N LEU A 528 -18.87 16.29 -50.58
CA LEU A 528 -18.81 16.72 -49.17
C LEU A 528 -20.14 16.57 -48.41
N ASN A 529 -21.23 16.22 -49.10
CA ASN A 529 -22.56 16.07 -48.52
C ASN A 529 -22.91 14.62 -48.14
N GLY A 530 -21.91 13.74 -48.14
CA GLY A 530 -22.11 12.31 -47.87
C GLY A 530 -23.03 11.68 -48.91
N TYR A 531 -24.11 11.06 -48.44
CA TYR A 531 -25.06 10.33 -49.31
C TYR A 531 -26.29 11.17 -49.72
N LEU A 532 -26.39 12.42 -49.25
CA LEU A 532 -27.51 13.30 -49.59
C LEU A 532 -27.23 13.99 -50.93
N THR A 533 -28.15 13.85 -51.86
CA THR A 533 -28.16 14.54 -53.15
C THR A 533 -29.30 15.56 -53.17
N ALA A 534 -29.36 16.40 -54.20
CA ALA A 534 -30.45 17.37 -54.37
C ALA A 534 -31.83 16.71 -54.53
N ALA A 535 -31.90 15.41 -54.87
CA ALA A 535 -33.15 14.65 -54.91
C ALA A 535 -33.67 14.27 -53.51
N HIS A 536 -32.80 14.29 -52.48
CA HIS A 536 -33.11 13.84 -51.11
C HIS A 536 -33.46 14.98 -50.14
N VAL A 537 -33.50 16.21 -50.62
CA VAL A 537 -33.73 17.42 -49.81
C VAL A 537 -34.71 18.35 -50.52
N THR A 538 -35.42 19.21 -49.78
CA THR A 538 -36.33 20.22 -50.34
C THR A 538 -35.76 21.62 -50.19
N HIS A 539 -36.22 22.56 -51.01
CA HIS A 539 -35.73 23.94 -51.04
C HIS A 539 -35.95 24.72 -49.73
N GLY A 540 -36.96 24.34 -48.93
CA GLY A 540 -37.29 24.96 -47.63
C GLY A 540 -36.60 24.30 -46.43
N GLU A 541 -35.78 23.27 -46.63
CA GLU A 541 -35.14 22.56 -45.52
C GLU A 541 -34.07 23.43 -44.84
N ARG A 542 -34.06 23.42 -43.51
CA ARG A 542 -33.12 24.21 -42.68
C ARG A 542 -31.75 23.56 -42.50
N ARG A 543 -31.44 22.55 -43.31
CA ARG A 543 -30.22 21.73 -43.22
C ARG A 543 -29.04 22.46 -43.82
N GLU A 544 -27.89 22.38 -43.16
CA GLU A 544 -26.62 22.85 -43.71
C GLU A 544 -26.04 21.82 -44.68
N MET A 545 -25.68 22.29 -45.87
CA MET A 545 -24.98 21.51 -46.89
C MET A 545 -23.77 22.28 -47.39
N TRP A 546 -22.85 21.57 -48.03
CA TRP A 546 -21.72 22.14 -48.74
C TRP A 546 -22.13 22.53 -50.14
N TRP A 547 -21.76 23.76 -50.52
CA TRP A 547 -22.06 24.37 -51.80
C TRP A 547 -20.76 24.79 -52.49
N LEU A 548 -20.78 24.74 -53.81
CA LEU A 548 -19.82 25.38 -54.69
C LEU A 548 -20.28 26.82 -54.96
N CYS A 549 -19.31 27.72 -55.03
CA CYS A 549 -19.55 29.13 -55.34
C CYS A 549 -19.69 29.33 -56.84
N GLU A 550 -20.66 30.14 -57.24
CA GLU A 550 -20.92 30.48 -58.65
C GLU A 550 -19.79 31.29 -59.28
N THR A 551 -19.16 32.19 -58.50
CA THR A 551 -18.14 33.11 -59.03
C THR A 551 -16.72 32.57 -58.96
N ASN A 552 -16.46 31.52 -58.18
CA ASN A 552 -15.12 30.94 -58.02
C ASN A 552 -15.25 29.47 -57.59
N GLU A 553 -14.93 28.55 -58.49
CA GLU A 553 -15.07 27.10 -58.25
C GLU A 553 -14.21 26.59 -57.08
N ASN A 554 -13.14 27.31 -56.71
CA ASN A 554 -12.30 26.97 -55.56
C ASN A 554 -12.95 27.31 -54.21
N HIS A 555 -14.14 27.91 -54.21
CA HIS A 555 -14.85 28.29 -52.99
C HIS A 555 -15.92 27.25 -52.67
N SER A 556 -15.58 26.29 -51.81
CA SER A 556 -16.55 25.45 -51.14
C SER A 556 -16.98 26.07 -49.80
N TYR A 557 -18.28 26.18 -49.56
CA TYR A 557 -18.81 26.78 -48.33
C TYR A 557 -20.02 26.03 -47.79
N GLN A 558 -20.12 25.95 -46.47
CA GLN A 558 -21.32 25.49 -45.78
C GLN A 558 -22.33 26.62 -45.62
N ALA A 559 -23.58 26.34 -45.98
CA ALA A 559 -24.74 27.20 -45.77
C ALA A 559 -26.03 26.34 -45.73
N ARG A 560 -27.10 26.90 -45.17
CA ARG A 560 -28.41 26.24 -45.12
C ARG A 560 -29.11 26.30 -46.48
N ILE A 561 -29.82 25.22 -46.84
CA ILE A 561 -30.55 25.12 -48.12
C ILE A 561 -31.55 26.28 -48.25
N ASP A 562 -32.42 26.49 -47.25
CA ASP A 562 -33.39 27.59 -47.24
C ASP A 562 -32.77 28.97 -47.51
N LYS A 563 -31.57 29.24 -46.99
CA LYS A 563 -30.87 30.51 -47.22
C LYS A 563 -30.23 30.60 -48.59
N VAL A 564 -29.66 29.51 -49.09
CA VAL A 564 -29.04 29.47 -50.42
C VAL A 564 -30.11 29.65 -51.50
N THR A 565 -31.27 29.01 -51.35
CA THR A 565 -32.44 29.21 -52.23
C THR A 565 -32.91 30.67 -52.22
N LEU A 566 -32.86 31.35 -51.08
CA LEU A 566 -33.19 32.78 -50.95
C LEU A 566 -32.08 33.73 -51.46
N GLY A 567 -31.05 33.22 -52.14
CA GLY A 567 -29.98 34.03 -52.73
C GLY A 567 -28.76 34.28 -51.84
N LEU A 568 -28.57 33.50 -50.76
CA LEU A 568 -27.34 33.60 -49.97
C LEU A 568 -26.13 33.12 -50.79
N GLY A 569 -25.34 34.08 -51.26
CA GLY A 569 -24.09 33.83 -51.99
C GLY A 569 -22.94 33.32 -51.12
N CYS A 570 -21.81 33.05 -51.76
CA CYS A 570 -20.60 32.58 -51.10
C CYS A 570 -20.06 33.58 -50.05
N LYS A 571 -19.75 33.07 -48.86
CA LYS A 571 -19.23 33.91 -47.77
C LYS A 571 -17.84 34.51 -48.02
N TYR A 572 -17.05 33.93 -48.92
CA TYR A 572 -15.74 34.46 -49.29
C TYR A 572 -15.88 35.60 -50.31
N CYS A 573 -16.68 35.42 -51.36
CA CYS A 573 -16.88 36.45 -52.39
C CYS A 573 -17.61 37.70 -51.87
N CYS A 574 -18.50 37.54 -50.88
CA CYS A 574 -19.16 38.68 -50.23
C CYS A 574 -18.32 39.29 -49.09
N SER A 575 -17.04 38.96 -48.96
CA SER A 575 -16.13 39.42 -47.88
C SER A 575 -16.69 39.25 -46.47
N ARG A 576 -17.56 38.25 -46.26
CA ARG A 576 -18.09 37.89 -44.93
C ARG A 576 -17.12 36.99 -44.16
N LYS A 577 -16.18 36.34 -44.86
CA LYS A 577 -15.12 35.51 -44.28
C LYS A 577 -13.82 35.72 -45.04
N LEU A 578 -12.74 36.03 -44.31
CA LEU A 578 -11.42 36.27 -44.87
C LEU A 578 -10.83 34.95 -45.36
N ARG A 579 -10.20 34.99 -46.54
CA ARG A 579 -9.39 33.93 -47.13
C ARG A 579 -8.15 34.59 -47.73
N ALA A 580 -6.99 34.31 -47.13
CA ALA A 580 -5.71 34.79 -47.63
C ALA A 580 -5.48 34.32 -49.07
N GLY A 581 -4.96 35.21 -49.92
CA GLY A 581 -4.75 35.00 -51.34
C GLY A 581 -5.99 35.24 -52.22
N ASP A 582 -7.13 35.65 -51.64
CA ASP A 582 -8.38 35.86 -52.38
C ASP A 582 -9.01 37.23 -52.07
N ASN A 583 -9.31 37.51 -50.79
CA ASN A 583 -10.03 38.73 -50.41
C ASN A 583 -9.37 39.56 -49.29
N ASP A 584 -8.10 39.29 -48.98
CA ASP A 584 -7.31 40.05 -48.02
C ASP A 584 -6.73 41.35 -48.61
N LEU A 585 -6.30 42.27 -47.74
CA LEU A 585 -5.75 43.58 -48.11
C LEU A 585 -4.48 43.45 -48.95
N GLY A 586 -3.62 42.48 -48.66
CA GLY A 586 -2.38 42.26 -49.42
C GLY A 586 -2.65 41.82 -50.86
N THR A 587 -3.69 41.01 -51.07
CA THR A 587 -4.12 40.52 -52.38
C THR A 587 -4.92 41.59 -53.14
N VAL A 588 -5.87 42.26 -52.49
CA VAL A 588 -6.78 43.23 -53.14
C VAL A 588 -6.09 44.59 -53.34
N GLU A 589 -5.18 44.98 -52.45
CA GLU A 589 -4.50 46.28 -52.44
C GLU A 589 -2.97 46.16 -52.26
N PRO A 590 -2.26 45.52 -53.22
CA PRO A 590 -0.83 45.26 -53.09
C PRO A 590 0.00 46.55 -53.02
N VAL A 591 -0.40 47.59 -53.77
CA VAL A 591 0.31 48.88 -53.80
C VAL A 591 0.15 49.64 -52.47
N LEU A 592 -1.06 49.68 -51.91
CA LEU A 592 -1.28 50.36 -50.62
C LEU A 592 -0.59 49.66 -49.47
N THR A 593 -0.47 48.33 -49.54
CA THR A 593 0.23 47.52 -48.53
C THR A 593 1.69 47.95 -48.36
N LEU A 594 2.33 48.54 -49.38
CA LEU A 594 3.69 49.09 -49.30
C LEU A 594 3.85 50.22 -48.28
N GLU A 595 2.77 50.92 -47.94
CA GLU A 595 2.72 51.97 -46.92
C GLU A 595 1.98 51.54 -45.65
N LEU A 596 1.61 50.26 -45.52
CA LEU A 596 1.03 49.76 -44.29
C LEU A 596 2.08 49.87 -43.18
N HIS A 597 1.70 50.44 -42.04
CA HIS A 597 2.66 50.66 -40.98
C HIS A 597 3.19 49.33 -40.42
N PRO A 598 4.53 49.11 -40.34
CA PRO A 598 5.13 47.80 -40.09
C PRO A 598 4.77 47.15 -38.75
N TYR A 599 4.44 47.93 -37.70
CA TYR A 599 4.16 47.40 -36.36
C TYR A 599 3.03 48.09 -35.58
N LEU A 600 2.30 49.06 -36.18
CA LEU A 600 1.19 49.74 -35.49
C LEU A 600 -0.17 49.13 -35.81
N ASN A 601 -0.23 48.21 -36.79
CA ASN A 601 -1.41 47.42 -37.05
C ASN A 601 -1.23 46.04 -36.40
N PRO A 602 -2.28 45.49 -35.75
CA PRO A 602 -2.19 44.22 -35.03
C PRO A 602 -2.09 42.99 -35.95
N LYS A 603 -2.29 43.16 -37.25
CA LYS A 603 -2.29 42.09 -38.26
C LYS A 603 -1.55 42.56 -39.49
N ASP A 604 -1.01 41.61 -40.26
CA ASP A 604 -0.43 41.90 -41.56
C ASP A 604 -1.51 42.05 -42.65
N ALA A 605 -1.09 42.47 -43.84
CA ALA A 605 -2.01 42.74 -44.95
C ALA A 605 -2.75 41.50 -45.46
N HIS A 606 -2.18 40.30 -45.36
CA HIS A 606 -2.81 39.04 -45.75
C HIS A 606 -3.76 38.47 -44.69
N GLU A 607 -3.78 39.07 -43.49
CA GLU A 607 -4.61 38.67 -42.36
C GLU A 607 -5.78 39.63 -42.07
N MET A 608 -6.02 40.60 -42.95
CA MET A 608 -7.12 41.56 -42.82
C MET A 608 -7.80 41.84 -44.15
N PHE A 609 -9.06 42.29 -44.10
CA PHE A 609 -9.75 42.81 -45.28
C PHE A 609 -9.26 44.23 -45.64
N PRO A 610 -9.49 44.69 -46.87
CA PRO A 610 -9.62 46.12 -47.16
C PRO A 610 -10.75 46.71 -46.30
N SER A 611 -10.40 47.22 -45.12
CA SER A 611 -11.36 47.58 -44.08
C SER A 611 -11.81 49.05 -44.19
N ASP A 612 -13.05 49.27 -43.76
CA ASP A 612 -13.68 50.54 -43.41
C ASP A 612 -13.22 51.10 -42.05
N HIS A 613 -12.45 50.33 -41.27
CA HIS A 613 -11.75 50.81 -40.08
C HIS A 613 -10.44 51.51 -40.44
N LYS A 614 -10.03 52.45 -39.58
CA LYS A 614 -8.77 53.18 -39.77
C LYS A 614 -7.58 52.26 -39.47
N LEU A 615 -6.72 52.07 -40.46
CA LEU A 615 -5.42 51.42 -40.32
C LEU A 615 -4.34 52.48 -40.15
N TRP A 616 -3.22 52.12 -39.51
CA TRP A 616 -2.02 52.95 -39.44
C TRP A 616 -1.18 52.78 -40.70
N TRP A 617 -0.69 53.89 -41.21
CA TRP A 617 0.11 53.93 -42.42
C TRP A 617 1.33 54.82 -42.26
N LYS A 618 2.42 54.43 -42.91
CA LYS A 618 3.67 55.18 -42.95
C LYS A 618 4.03 55.46 -44.40
N CYS A 619 3.95 56.73 -44.80
CA CYS A 619 4.20 57.06 -46.20
C CYS A 619 5.68 56.87 -46.57
N ARG A 620 5.97 56.42 -47.78
CA ARG A 620 7.37 56.17 -48.18
C ARG A 620 8.16 57.44 -48.46
N ALA A 621 7.50 58.45 -49.04
CA ALA A 621 8.15 59.70 -49.47
C ALA A 621 8.66 60.56 -48.31
N SER A 622 7.84 60.79 -47.29
CA SER A 622 8.15 61.71 -46.18
C SER A 622 8.05 61.07 -44.79
N GLN A 623 7.84 59.75 -44.71
CA GLN A 623 7.79 58.97 -43.46
C GLN A 623 6.72 59.45 -42.44
N HIS A 624 5.65 60.10 -42.91
CA HIS A 624 4.54 60.53 -42.06
C HIS A 624 3.69 59.35 -41.59
N ASP A 625 3.54 59.24 -40.27
CA ASP A 625 2.57 58.37 -39.64
C ASP A 625 1.18 59.02 -39.62
N HIS A 626 0.17 58.26 -40.06
CA HIS A 626 -1.23 58.70 -40.07
C HIS A 626 -2.20 57.52 -40.12
N GLN A 627 -3.43 57.77 -39.68
CA GLN A 627 -4.52 56.79 -39.70
C GLN A 627 -5.58 57.14 -40.75
N GLN A 628 -5.91 56.18 -41.60
CA GLN A 628 -6.99 56.30 -42.59
C GLN A 628 -7.60 54.93 -42.89
N THR A 629 -8.85 54.90 -43.33
CA THR A 629 -9.48 53.69 -43.88
C THR A 629 -8.87 53.37 -45.25
N THR A 630 -8.96 52.12 -45.68
CA THR A 630 -8.44 51.70 -47.00
C THR A 630 -9.14 52.44 -48.13
N GLN A 631 -10.47 52.61 -48.03
CA GLN A 631 -11.28 53.39 -48.96
C GLN A 631 -10.85 54.86 -49.05
N ASN A 632 -10.67 55.54 -47.91
CA ASN A 632 -10.25 56.95 -47.92
C ASN A 632 -8.82 57.10 -48.47
N ARG A 633 -7.97 56.10 -48.27
CA ARG A 633 -6.61 56.09 -48.82
C ARG A 633 -6.60 55.98 -50.35
N ARG A 634 -7.51 55.17 -50.93
CA ARG A 634 -7.76 55.15 -52.38
C ARG A 634 -8.18 56.54 -52.87
N GLN A 635 -9.11 57.18 -52.17
CA GLN A 635 -9.63 58.51 -52.56
C GLN A 635 -8.59 59.63 -52.45
N SER A 636 -7.78 59.65 -51.38
CA SER A 636 -6.72 60.66 -51.21
C SER A 636 -5.47 60.40 -52.06
N LYS A 637 -5.44 59.26 -52.77
CA LYS A 637 -4.33 58.72 -53.57
C LYS A 637 -3.04 58.49 -52.77
N GLY A 638 -3.14 58.26 -51.46
CA GLY A 638 -2.02 58.08 -50.53
C GLY A 638 -2.04 59.08 -49.38
N CYS A 639 -0.87 59.34 -48.77
CA CYS A 639 -0.79 60.15 -47.55
C CYS A 639 -1.23 61.62 -47.74
N PRO A 640 -2.25 62.11 -47.01
CA PRO A 640 -2.75 63.46 -47.17
C PRO A 640 -1.77 64.54 -46.68
N LYS A 641 -0.81 64.18 -45.81
CA LYS A 641 0.26 65.09 -45.34
C LYS A 641 1.38 65.28 -46.37
N CYS A 642 1.48 64.39 -47.37
CA CYS A 642 2.44 64.55 -48.47
C CYS A 642 1.88 65.47 -49.56
N ASN A 643 2.79 66.15 -50.24
CA ASN A 643 2.45 66.88 -51.46
C ASN A 643 1.78 65.92 -52.45
N THR A 644 0.79 66.41 -53.19
CA THR A 644 -0.04 65.59 -54.08
C THR A 644 0.80 64.83 -55.10
N ALA A 645 1.93 65.38 -55.57
CA ALA A 645 2.82 64.71 -56.51
C ALA A 645 3.55 63.48 -55.93
N ASP A 646 3.68 63.40 -54.60
CA ASP A 646 4.51 62.39 -53.91
C ASP A 646 3.69 61.26 -53.27
N ARG A 647 2.37 61.23 -53.48
CA ARG A 647 1.49 60.23 -52.87
C ARG A 647 1.52 58.91 -53.66
N ILE A 648 1.53 57.78 -52.95
CA ILE A 648 1.85 56.46 -53.53
C ILE A 648 0.93 56.00 -54.68
N LEU A 649 -0.33 56.47 -54.72
CA LEU A 649 -1.28 56.08 -55.77
C LEU A 649 -1.41 57.10 -56.91
N VAL A 650 -0.58 58.15 -56.93
CA VAL A 650 -0.69 59.23 -57.95
C VAL A 650 -0.33 58.72 -59.34
N TYR A 651 0.67 57.85 -59.42
CA TYR A 651 1.10 57.22 -60.68
C TYR A 651 0.52 55.81 -60.87
N SER A 652 -0.11 55.23 -59.85
CA SER A 652 -0.69 53.88 -59.93
C SER A 652 -2.09 53.85 -60.58
N MET A 653 -2.60 54.98 -61.07
CA MET A 653 -3.86 55.05 -61.83
C MET A 653 -3.65 55.26 -63.34
N ALA A 654 -2.41 55.05 -63.83
CA ALA A 654 -2.09 54.97 -65.26
C ALA A 654 -1.47 53.59 -65.58
N ALA A 655 -2.23 52.53 -65.31
CA ALA A 655 -2.09 51.19 -65.89
C ALA A 655 -3.39 50.43 -65.67
#